data_AF-A0A9C5ZAM6-F1
#
_entry.id   AF-A0A9C5ZAM6-F1
#
_cell.length_a   1.000
_cell.length_b   1.000
_cell.length_c   1.000
_cell.angle_alpha   90.00
_cell.angle_beta   90.00
_cell.angle_gamma   90.00
#
_symmetry.space_group_name_H-M   'P 1'
#
loop_
_entity.id
_entity.type
_entity.pdbx_description
1 polymer ?
#
loop_
_entity_poly.entity_id
_entity_poly.type
_entity_poly.pdbx_seq_one_letter_code
_entity_poly.pdbx_strand_id
1 'polypeptide(L)'
;MTQQADDIPKWIKVELFEEVFRQTQSKYQSTRNFRISHALAPGENYTTIILKVEAEVLLKDGSTDDLSYMLKIGHSSENLPKDMKKFDVFDVENGVYKEIAPEFERMYAKVGRKICFTAKSYTLATQEDHVLLEDLGRYGFKNVKRQDCLDLEHLKSALEKLAQWHAASAVMVEQKGIFDMKYQRGMLNEDGKVLLQNMFDDTGRYLLKNVTKLEGHEEYYEEVRTFFSKFTDIFFENTRVDPKEFNVLNHGDYWSNNIMFQYGPDGSIKATLPVDFQGPRYGSPAQDLLYLIFSSARLNIKISKFDYLMKFYHQRLIENLIILNYCQPLPTLRELHQMLIKYGLWDGSIKPWNFMMKTAHDSEMLQEMMQRFDLFDVETDMYRLIIPELEQMYTQVGVNVKFSSKFYRLPDIDEPYILLEDLKCRGFKNANRLEGLDINHTKHVLHKLAQWHAASATRVAVKGPYNERYMKGYFKPEGYDAMKSMFANLTKYFMSSVPSYNDHEEYYEDLCKIEKVLVDELFKASEVNENDFNALNHGDAWCNNIMFQSDDNDNVLETYLVDYQLPKYGNIAQDLYYLLLSSTKYEIKLKEFDYLISYYHQNLVKHLQLLNYPHKLPTLKGIHMQLLKCSIWGVTTTCGIMAAVLLDPIENANLDNFLSENDVAAAFKMQMFSNPRYRKHAETLLPWLYYRGALEVSADQ
;
A
#
# COMPACT_ATOMS: atom_id res chain seq x y z
N MET A 1 -9.23 -37.27 21.67
CA MET A 1 -9.61 -38.70 21.61
C MET A 1 -8.33 -39.52 21.58
N THR A 2 -8.16 -40.40 22.56
CA THR A 2 -7.05 -41.35 22.68
C THR A 2 -7.35 -42.61 21.86
N GLN A 3 -6.69 -42.75 20.71
CA GLN A 3 -6.54 -44.02 19.99
C GLN A 3 -5.08 -44.08 19.55
N GLN A 4 -4.26 -44.81 20.29
CA GLN A 4 -2.84 -45.00 19.96
C GLN A 4 -2.41 -46.42 20.32
N ALA A 5 -3.26 -47.39 19.99
CA ALA A 5 -2.91 -48.80 20.00
C ALA A 5 -3.28 -49.36 18.62
N ASP A 6 -2.27 -49.89 17.93
CA ASP A 6 -2.29 -50.61 16.63
C ASP A 6 -2.40 -49.82 15.30
N ASP A 7 -1.45 -48.90 15.03
CA ASP A 7 -1.30 -48.26 13.70
C ASP A 7 0.09 -48.51 13.04
N ILE A 8 0.84 -49.55 13.46
CA ILE A 8 2.07 -49.96 12.75
C ILE A 8 1.67 -50.79 11.52
N PRO A 9 2.00 -50.37 10.28
CA PRO A 9 1.59 -51.10 9.09
C PRO A 9 2.17 -52.53 9.01
N LYS A 10 1.32 -53.48 8.66
CA LYS A 10 1.67 -54.92 8.57
C LYS A 10 2.69 -55.25 7.47
N TRP A 11 2.93 -54.34 6.53
CA TRP A 11 3.93 -54.53 5.49
C TRP A 11 5.36 -54.39 6.01
N ILE A 12 5.57 -53.73 7.16
CA ILE A 12 6.90 -53.52 7.73
C ILE A 12 7.34 -54.83 8.41
N LYS A 13 8.24 -55.56 7.74
CA LYS A 13 8.78 -56.84 8.20
C LYS A 13 10.29 -56.88 8.07
N VAL A 14 10.94 -57.75 8.84
CA VAL A 14 12.39 -57.86 8.93
C VAL A 14 13.07 -58.09 7.57
N GLU A 15 12.41 -58.82 6.65
CA GLU A 15 12.94 -59.16 5.34
C GLU A 15 13.24 -57.92 4.49
N LEU A 16 12.49 -56.82 4.69
CA LEU A 16 12.73 -55.56 3.98
C LEU A 16 14.04 -54.89 4.38
N PHE A 17 14.54 -55.16 5.59
CA PHE A 17 15.70 -54.48 6.18
C PHE A 17 16.99 -55.28 6.05
N GLU A 18 16.95 -56.57 5.68
CA GLU A 18 18.15 -57.41 5.65
C GLU A 18 19.25 -56.86 4.74
N GLU A 19 18.86 -56.27 3.61
CA GLU A 19 19.82 -55.63 2.70
C GLU A 19 20.45 -54.38 3.33
N VAL A 20 19.65 -53.57 4.04
CA VAL A 20 20.15 -52.42 4.80
C VAL A 20 21.08 -52.89 5.92
N PHE A 21 20.77 -54.00 6.60
CA PHE A 21 21.63 -54.58 7.62
C PHE A 21 22.97 -55.06 7.03
N ARG A 22 22.98 -55.65 5.83
CA ARG A 22 24.23 -56.01 5.14
C ARG A 22 25.07 -54.80 4.74
N GLN A 23 24.43 -53.72 4.31
CA GLN A 23 25.10 -52.48 3.93
C GLN A 23 25.76 -51.76 5.10
N THR A 24 25.11 -51.79 6.26
CA THR A 24 25.56 -51.10 7.48
C THR A 24 26.45 -51.95 8.37
N GLN A 25 26.27 -53.28 8.32
CA GLN A 25 27.05 -54.26 9.07
C GLN A 25 27.59 -55.34 8.14
N SER A 26 28.81 -55.14 7.63
CA SER A 26 29.48 -56.04 6.66
C SER A 26 29.61 -57.51 7.11
N LYS A 27 29.56 -57.76 8.43
CA LYS A 27 29.59 -59.10 9.02
C LYS A 27 28.20 -59.70 9.28
N TYR A 28 27.11 -59.06 8.85
CA TYR A 28 25.76 -59.57 9.04
C TYR A 28 25.61 -61.03 8.57
N GLN A 29 25.01 -61.86 9.43
CA GLN A 29 24.65 -63.25 9.14
C GLN A 29 23.13 -63.46 9.17
N SER A 30 22.46 -63.12 10.26
CA SER A 30 21.01 -63.25 10.41
C SER A 30 20.46 -62.31 11.49
N THR A 31 19.16 -62.05 11.49
CA THR A 31 18.50 -61.26 12.55
C THR A 31 17.96 -62.18 13.65
N ARG A 32 18.22 -61.86 14.91
CA ARG A 32 17.71 -62.60 16.09
C ARG A 32 16.41 -62.01 16.62
N ASN A 33 16.39 -60.69 16.78
CA ASN A 33 15.25 -59.96 17.29
C ASN A 33 15.01 -58.75 16.41
N PHE A 34 13.74 -58.43 16.16
CA PHE A 34 13.34 -57.29 15.33
C PHE A 34 12.12 -56.65 15.99
N ARG A 35 12.27 -55.38 16.39
CA ARG A 35 11.26 -54.63 17.10
C ARG A 35 10.99 -53.31 16.40
N ILE A 36 9.72 -52.98 16.31
CA ILE A 36 9.26 -51.67 15.85
C ILE A 36 8.50 -51.02 17.01
N SER A 37 8.76 -49.75 17.24
CA SER A 37 8.00 -48.94 18.20
C SER A 37 7.82 -47.53 17.67
N HIS A 38 6.84 -46.79 18.18
CA HIS A 38 6.73 -45.37 17.85
C HIS A 38 7.91 -44.62 18.47
N ALA A 39 8.58 -43.79 17.67
CA ALA A 39 9.80 -43.13 18.11
C ALA A 39 9.57 -41.84 18.90
N LEU A 40 8.39 -41.22 18.70
CA LEU A 40 8.06 -39.90 19.24
C LEU A 40 6.82 -39.97 20.13
N ALA A 41 6.73 -39.02 21.08
CA ALA A 41 5.57 -38.88 21.96
C ALA A 41 4.35 -38.33 21.18
N PRO A 42 3.11 -38.51 21.68
CA PRO A 42 1.93 -37.92 21.07
C PRO A 42 2.07 -36.40 20.92
N GLY A 43 1.83 -35.88 19.71
CA GLY A 43 1.89 -34.43 19.41
C GLY A 43 3.26 -33.89 18.98
N GLU A 44 4.24 -34.75 18.74
CA GLU A 44 5.56 -34.36 18.18
C GLU A 44 5.63 -34.44 16.65
N ASN A 45 4.72 -35.16 15.99
CA ASN A 45 4.57 -35.20 14.53
C ASN A 45 3.09 -35.29 14.14
N TYR A 46 2.65 -34.46 13.19
CA TYR A 46 1.24 -34.28 12.81
C TYR A 46 0.89 -34.84 11.43
N THR A 47 1.88 -35.09 10.57
CA THR A 47 1.69 -35.45 9.14
C THR A 47 2.17 -36.86 8.79
N THR A 48 3.07 -37.45 9.60
CA THR A 48 3.66 -38.77 9.33
C THR A 48 3.80 -39.60 10.59
N ILE A 49 3.86 -40.92 10.44
CA ILE A 49 4.20 -41.84 11.53
C ILE A 49 5.72 -42.05 11.51
N ILE A 50 6.38 -41.71 12.60
CA ILE A 50 7.80 -42.00 12.81
C ILE A 50 7.96 -43.21 13.73
N LEU A 51 8.58 -44.25 13.20
CA LEU A 51 8.83 -45.53 13.85
C LEU A 51 10.33 -45.70 14.10
N LYS A 52 10.67 -46.21 15.28
CA LYS A 52 12.00 -46.69 15.60
C LYS A 52 12.06 -48.17 15.26
N VAL A 53 13.02 -48.55 14.42
CA VAL A 53 13.27 -49.93 14.01
C VAL A 53 14.55 -50.40 14.68
N GLU A 54 14.43 -51.39 15.55
CA GLU A 54 15.54 -51.96 16.32
C GLU A 54 15.73 -53.42 15.93
N ALA A 55 16.98 -53.83 15.68
CA ALA A 55 17.31 -55.20 15.30
C ALA A 55 18.57 -55.68 16.03
N GLU A 56 18.47 -56.82 16.71
CA GLU A 56 19.63 -57.55 17.21
C GLU A 56 20.07 -58.51 16.11
N VAL A 57 21.27 -58.32 15.56
CA VAL A 57 21.80 -59.13 14.45
C VAL A 57 22.94 -60.02 14.92
N LEU A 58 22.99 -61.25 14.40
CA LEU A 58 24.11 -62.16 14.55
C LEU A 58 25.16 -61.86 13.47
N LEU A 59 26.42 -61.78 13.88
CA LEU A 59 27.55 -61.59 13.01
C LEU A 59 28.22 -62.92 12.65
N LYS A 60 28.95 -62.94 11.53
CA LYS A 60 29.68 -64.11 11.01
C LYS A 60 30.75 -64.68 11.96
N ASP A 61 31.22 -63.89 12.93
CA ASP A 61 32.16 -64.31 13.98
C ASP A 61 31.45 -64.80 15.27
N GLY A 62 30.12 -64.87 15.25
CA GLY A 62 29.29 -65.39 16.33
C GLY A 62 28.90 -64.35 17.39
N SER A 63 29.43 -63.12 17.34
CA SER A 63 28.98 -62.03 18.22
C SER A 63 27.67 -61.40 17.73
N THR A 64 27.03 -60.61 18.58
CA THR A 64 25.83 -59.83 18.21
C THR A 64 26.14 -58.35 18.08
N ASP A 65 25.34 -57.67 17.27
CA ASP A 65 25.32 -56.21 17.15
C ASP A 65 23.88 -55.72 17.18
N ASP A 66 23.65 -54.55 17.78
CA ASP A 66 22.34 -53.92 17.83
C ASP A 66 22.31 -52.84 16.76
N LEU A 67 21.33 -52.88 15.87
CA LEU A 67 21.10 -51.88 14.82
C LEU A 67 19.83 -51.08 15.15
N SER A 68 19.84 -49.79 14.79
CA SER A 68 18.70 -48.90 15.04
C SER A 68 18.54 -47.90 13.89
N TYR A 69 17.30 -47.71 13.48
CA TYR A 69 16.91 -46.83 12.39
C TYR A 69 15.63 -46.08 12.71
N MET A 70 15.45 -44.95 12.03
CA MET A 70 14.24 -44.15 12.07
C MET A 70 13.51 -44.31 10.73
N LEU A 71 12.34 -44.94 10.77
CA LEU A 71 11.47 -45.14 9.61
C LEU A 71 10.31 -44.16 9.66
N LYS A 72 10.24 -43.29 8.65
CA LYS A 72 9.13 -42.36 8.44
C LYS A 72 8.25 -42.88 7.32
N ILE A 73 6.94 -42.93 7.57
CA ILE A 73 5.92 -43.45 6.66
C ILE A 73 4.68 -42.55 6.68
N GLY A 74 3.90 -42.58 5.60
CA GLY A 74 2.61 -41.90 5.55
C GLY A 74 1.59 -42.53 6.51
N HIS A 75 0.63 -41.73 6.99
CA HIS A 75 -0.52 -42.30 7.70
C HIS A 75 -1.35 -43.16 6.76
N SER A 76 -1.82 -44.31 7.27
CA SER A 76 -2.70 -45.25 6.58
C SER A 76 -4.16 -44.76 6.47
N SER A 77 -4.52 -43.66 7.16
CA SER A 77 -5.92 -43.30 7.37
C SER A 77 -6.58 -42.70 6.13
N GLU A 78 -7.79 -43.17 5.82
CA GLU A 78 -8.69 -42.63 4.80
C GLU A 78 -9.08 -41.14 5.03
N ASN A 79 -8.64 -40.54 6.14
CA ASN A 79 -8.98 -39.20 6.61
C ASN A 79 -7.94 -38.12 6.30
N LEU A 80 -6.78 -38.45 5.70
CA LEU A 80 -5.95 -37.40 5.12
C LEU A 80 -6.63 -36.85 3.86
N PRO A 81 -6.64 -35.52 3.65
CA PRO A 81 -7.13 -34.95 2.41
C PRO A 81 -6.43 -35.65 1.25
N LYS A 82 -7.20 -36.18 0.29
CA LYS A 82 -6.66 -36.83 -0.93
C LYS A 82 -5.63 -35.95 -1.65
N ASP A 83 -5.70 -34.64 -1.41
CA ASP A 83 -4.79 -33.63 -1.94
C ASP A 83 -3.37 -33.69 -1.35
N MET A 84 -3.13 -34.20 -0.14
CA MET A 84 -1.77 -34.30 0.42
C MET A 84 -0.88 -35.28 -0.36
N LYS A 85 -1.46 -36.32 -0.99
CA LYS A 85 -0.73 -37.22 -1.89
C LYS A 85 -0.26 -36.55 -3.18
N LYS A 86 -0.79 -35.37 -3.55
CA LYS A 86 -0.41 -34.63 -4.77
C LYS A 86 0.89 -33.83 -4.63
N PHE A 87 1.46 -33.71 -3.42
CA PHE A 87 2.63 -32.86 -3.17
C PHE A 87 3.94 -33.64 -3.03
N ASP A 88 3.95 -34.95 -3.29
CA ASP A 88 5.14 -35.81 -3.40
C ASP A 88 6.19 -35.62 -2.28
N VAL A 89 5.73 -35.37 -1.05
CA VAL A 89 6.59 -34.98 0.09
C VAL A 89 7.71 -36.01 0.35
N PHE A 90 7.41 -37.30 0.20
CA PHE A 90 8.40 -38.38 0.35
C PHE A 90 9.44 -38.41 -0.76
N ASP A 91 9.07 -38.08 -2.00
CA ASP A 91 10.01 -38.00 -3.13
C ASP A 91 10.93 -36.77 -3.00
N VAL A 92 10.37 -35.62 -2.60
CA VAL A 92 11.12 -34.41 -2.26
C VAL A 92 12.16 -34.71 -1.18
N GLU A 93 11.71 -35.28 -0.05
CA GLU A 93 12.57 -35.58 1.10
C GLU A 93 13.63 -36.65 0.75
N ASN A 94 13.27 -37.73 0.05
CA ASN A 94 14.23 -38.75 -0.41
C ASN A 94 15.29 -38.17 -1.36
N GLY A 95 14.90 -37.31 -2.30
CA GLY A 95 15.84 -36.68 -3.23
C GLY A 95 16.86 -35.79 -2.49
N VAL A 96 16.47 -35.17 -1.38
CA VAL A 96 17.42 -34.44 -0.54
C VAL A 96 18.47 -35.37 0.07
N TYR A 97 18.05 -36.43 0.76
CA TYR A 97 18.98 -37.33 1.43
C TYR A 97 19.86 -38.14 0.46
N LYS A 98 19.32 -38.54 -0.69
CA LYS A 98 20.01 -39.44 -1.64
C LYS A 98 20.85 -38.72 -2.68
N GLU A 99 20.49 -37.48 -3.03
CA GLU A 99 21.11 -36.77 -4.16
C GLU A 99 21.72 -35.44 -3.75
N ILE A 100 20.92 -34.53 -3.18
CA ILE A 100 21.34 -33.14 -2.93
C ILE A 100 22.37 -33.05 -1.81
N ALA A 101 22.06 -33.59 -0.62
CA ALA A 101 22.98 -33.52 0.51
C ALA A 101 24.32 -34.22 0.22
N PRO A 102 24.36 -35.45 -0.34
CA PRO A 102 25.62 -36.08 -0.75
C PRO A 102 26.41 -35.25 -1.76
N GLU A 103 25.74 -34.54 -2.68
CA GLU A 103 26.44 -33.64 -3.60
C GLU A 103 27.06 -32.44 -2.88
N PHE A 104 26.34 -31.80 -1.96
CA PHE A 104 26.87 -30.70 -1.17
C PHE A 104 28.08 -31.15 -0.34
N GLU A 105 28.00 -32.33 0.29
CA GLU A 105 29.12 -32.91 1.03
C GLU A 105 30.34 -33.19 0.12
N ARG A 106 30.11 -33.70 -1.10
CA ARG A 106 31.17 -33.88 -2.11
C ARG A 106 31.82 -32.56 -2.52
N MET A 107 31.03 -31.50 -2.68
CA MET A 107 31.56 -30.17 -3.02
C MET A 107 32.52 -29.65 -1.95
N TYR A 108 32.15 -29.77 -0.67
CA TYR A 108 33.03 -29.41 0.44
C TYR A 108 34.26 -30.34 0.54
N ALA A 109 34.08 -31.64 0.32
CA ALA A 109 35.18 -32.60 0.37
C ALA A 109 36.27 -32.29 -0.68
N LYS A 110 35.87 -31.86 -1.89
CA LYS A 110 36.80 -31.44 -2.97
C LYS A 110 37.69 -30.26 -2.58
N VAL A 111 37.21 -29.39 -1.70
CA VAL A 111 37.97 -28.24 -1.17
C VAL A 111 38.57 -28.52 0.22
N GLY A 112 38.70 -29.80 0.58
CA GLY A 112 39.36 -30.24 1.81
C GLY A 112 38.54 -30.04 3.09
N ARG A 113 37.23 -29.80 2.99
CA ARG A 113 36.33 -29.62 4.13
C ARG A 113 35.43 -30.85 4.28
N LYS A 114 35.51 -31.53 5.41
CA LYS A 114 34.59 -32.63 5.74
C LYS A 114 33.37 -32.05 6.44
N ILE A 115 32.25 -31.98 5.73
CA ILE A 115 30.96 -31.52 6.26
C ILE A 115 29.96 -32.66 6.13
N CYS A 116 29.12 -32.82 7.15
CA CYS A 116 27.94 -33.67 7.13
C CYS A 116 26.71 -32.76 7.25
N PHE A 117 25.69 -33.00 6.41
CA PHE A 117 24.45 -32.22 6.42
C PHE A 117 23.25 -32.99 6.94
N THR A 118 23.25 -34.32 6.85
CA THR A 118 22.05 -35.11 7.16
C THR A 118 22.40 -36.44 7.82
N ALA A 119 21.40 -37.12 8.36
CA ALA A 119 21.49 -38.56 8.61
C ALA A 119 21.68 -39.31 7.28
N LYS A 120 22.39 -40.44 7.31
CA LYS A 120 22.40 -41.38 6.18
C LYS A 120 21.00 -41.96 5.95
N SER A 121 20.57 -41.94 4.70
CA SER A 121 19.34 -42.60 4.26
C SER A 121 19.60 -43.95 3.61
N TYR A 122 18.65 -44.87 3.77
CA TYR A 122 18.66 -46.20 3.17
C TYR A 122 17.36 -46.43 2.38
N THR A 123 17.39 -47.38 1.45
CA THR A 123 16.22 -47.72 0.62
C THR A 123 15.71 -49.11 0.99
N LEU A 124 14.41 -49.22 1.25
CA LEU A 124 13.75 -50.51 1.42
C LEU A 124 13.18 -50.97 0.07
N ALA A 125 13.21 -52.29 -0.17
CA ALA A 125 12.66 -52.90 -1.38
C ALA A 125 11.13 -52.99 -1.31
N THR A 126 10.46 -51.85 -1.28
CA THR A 126 8.99 -51.70 -1.19
C THR A 126 8.48 -50.65 -2.17
N GLN A 127 7.19 -50.73 -2.53
CA GLN A 127 6.49 -49.71 -3.30
C GLN A 127 5.81 -48.66 -2.41
N GLU A 128 5.83 -48.85 -1.10
CA GLU A 128 5.24 -47.92 -0.13
C GLU A 128 6.15 -46.69 0.06
N ASP A 129 5.54 -45.52 0.16
CA ASP A 129 6.25 -44.26 0.43
C ASP A 129 6.89 -44.28 1.82
N HIS A 130 8.21 -44.10 1.85
CA HIS A 130 8.98 -44.14 3.09
C HIS A 130 10.26 -43.30 3.01
N VAL A 131 10.76 -42.91 4.18
CA VAL A 131 12.15 -42.46 4.38
C VAL A 131 12.74 -43.28 5.52
N LEU A 132 13.83 -43.99 5.26
CA LEU A 132 14.56 -44.74 6.28
C LEU A 132 15.90 -44.05 6.55
N LEU A 133 16.12 -43.62 7.80
CA LEU A 133 17.31 -42.89 8.23
C LEU A 133 18.05 -43.67 9.32
N GLU A 134 19.35 -43.45 9.44
CA GLU A 134 20.10 -43.90 10.62
C GLU A 134 19.60 -43.21 11.90
N ASP A 135 19.62 -43.94 13.02
CA ASP A 135 19.26 -43.39 14.32
C ASP A 135 20.38 -42.50 14.88
N LEU A 136 20.24 -41.20 14.67
CA LEU A 136 21.18 -40.19 15.17
C LEU A 136 21.28 -40.17 16.71
N GLY A 137 20.27 -40.65 17.42
CA GLY A 137 20.27 -40.75 18.88
C GLY A 137 21.40 -41.63 19.40
N ARG A 138 21.79 -42.68 18.66
CA ARG A 138 22.91 -43.56 19.03
C ARG A 138 24.27 -42.89 18.94
N TYR A 139 24.38 -41.82 18.15
CA TYR A 139 25.57 -40.99 18.09
C TYR A 139 25.50 -39.81 19.06
N GLY A 140 24.53 -39.78 19.97
CA GLY A 140 24.39 -38.75 21.01
C GLY A 140 23.84 -37.42 20.49
N PHE A 141 23.22 -37.41 19.31
CA PHE A 141 22.44 -36.27 18.85
C PHE A 141 21.10 -36.24 19.59
N LYS A 142 20.66 -35.04 19.96
CA LYS A 142 19.36 -34.81 20.57
C LYS A 142 18.83 -33.44 20.19
N ASN A 143 17.52 -33.29 20.18
CA ASN A 143 16.89 -31.98 20.03
C ASN A 143 16.98 -31.18 21.33
N VAL A 144 17.01 -29.85 21.19
CA VAL A 144 16.73 -28.95 22.32
C VAL A 144 15.23 -29.02 22.59
N LYS A 145 14.85 -29.00 23.87
CA LYS A 145 13.44 -28.91 24.27
C LYS A 145 12.85 -27.61 23.73
N ARG A 146 11.90 -27.70 22.79
CA ARG A 146 11.35 -26.54 22.07
C ARG A 146 10.86 -25.40 22.95
N GLN A 147 10.29 -25.72 24.12
CA GLN A 147 9.80 -24.71 25.07
C GLN A 147 10.91 -23.85 25.66
N ASP A 148 12.15 -24.35 25.68
CA ASP A 148 13.31 -23.63 26.21
C ASP A 148 13.93 -22.68 25.17
N CYS A 149 13.56 -22.85 23.89
CA CYS A 149 14.12 -22.17 22.72
C CYS A 149 15.66 -22.29 22.61
N LEU A 150 16.20 -21.95 21.45
CA LEU A 150 17.63 -21.94 21.19
C LEU A 150 18.28 -20.71 21.86
N ASP A 151 19.37 -20.96 22.59
CA ASP A 151 20.26 -19.89 23.04
C ASP A 151 21.19 -19.40 21.92
N LEU A 152 22.07 -18.46 22.25
CA LEU A 152 22.94 -17.81 21.27
C LEU A 152 23.92 -18.79 20.61
N GLU A 153 24.45 -19.76 21.34
CA GLU A 153 25.44 -20.70 20.79
C GLU A 153 24.76 -21.75 19.91
N HIS A 154 23.56 -22.22 20.28
CA HIS A 154 22.76 -23.07 19.42
C HIS A 154 22.33 -22.35 18.14
N LEU A 155 21.92 -21.07 18.23
CA LEU A 155 21.56 -20.27 17.07
C LEU A 155 22.74 -20.06 16.12
N LYS A 156 23.93 -19.73 16.65
CA LYS A 156 25.14 -19.63 15.82
C LYS A 156 25.46 -20.95 15.13
N SER A 157 25.39 -22.06 15.85
CA SER A 157 25.70 -23.37 15.28
C SER A 157 24.69 -23.78 14.18
N ALA A 158 23.40 -23.50 14.39
CA ALA A 158 22.35 -23.68 13.38
C ALA A 158 22.55 -22.78 12.16
N LEU A 159 22.80 -21.47 12.37
CA LEU A 159 23.03 -20.52 11.27
C LEU A 159 24.30 -20.83 10.48
N GLU A 160 25.36 -21.32 11.13
CA GLU A 160 26.57 -21.77 10.44
C GLU A 160 26.30 -22.99 9.56
N LYS A 161 25.54 -23.97 10.06
CA LYS A 161 25.11 -25.13 9.27
C LYS A 161 24.23 -24.72 8.09
N LEU A 162 23.30 -23.80 8.31
CA LEU A 162 22.42 -23.27 7.27
C LEU A 162 23.19 -22.46 6.21
N ALA A 163 24.17 -21.66 6.62
CA ALA A 163 25.06 -20.93 5.71
C ALA A 163 25.88 -21.88 4.82
N GLN A 164 26.38 -22.99 5.39
CA GLN A 164 27.08 -24.02 4.63
C GLN A 164 26.17 -24.66 3.57
N TRP A 165 24.93 -24.95 3.94
CA TRP A 165 23.90 -25.52 3.07
C TRP A 165 23.55 -24.56 1.93
N HIS A 166 23.20 -23.32 2.27
CA HIS A 166 22.85 -22.27 1.32
C HIS A 166 23.98 -21.97 0.33
N ALA A 167 25.24 -21.90 0.78
CA ALA A 167 26.39 -21.71 -0.10
C ALA A 167 26.56 -22.84 -1.11
N ALA A 168 26.46 -24.11 -0.67
CA ALA A 168 26.55 -25.26 -1.56
C ALA A 168 25.42 -25.27 -2.58
N SER A 169 24.21 -24.89 -2.17
CA SER A 169 23.06 -24.82 -3.08
C SER A 169 23.23 -23.76 -4.18
N ALA A 170 23.76 -22.58 -3.85
CA ALA A 170 24.00 -21.51 -4.82
C ALA A 170 25.07 -21.91 -5.84
N VAL A 171 26.15 -22.54 -5.37
CA VAL A 171 27.23 -23.05 -6.24
C VAL A 171 26.73 -24.20 -7.12
N MET A 172 25.86 -25.07 -6.59
CA MET A 172 25.25 -26.13 -7.40
C MET A 172 24.41 -25.55 -8.53
N VAL A 173 23.63 -24.49 -8.28
CA VAL A 173 22.84 -23.80 -9.32
C VAL A 173 23.74 -23.17 -10.39
N GLU A 174 24.85 -22.55 -9.98
CA GLU A 174 25.84 -22.03 -10.93
C GLU A 174 26.45 -23.13 -11.82
N GLN A 175 26.75 -24.29 -11.25
CA GLN A 175 27.45 -25.37 -11.95
C GLN A 175 26.53 -26.29 -12.76
N LYS A 176 25.30 -26.51 -12.31
CA LYS A 176 24.39 -27.54 -12.84
C LYS A 176 23.04 -26.99 -13.29
N GLY A 177 22.75 -25.71 -13.05
CA GLY A 177 21.46 -25.11 -13.33
C GLY A 177 20.48 -25.23 -12.15
N ILE A 178 19.30 -24.63 -12.33
CA ILE A 178 18.25 -24.54 -11.30
C ILE A 178 17.73 -25.95 -10.96
N PHE A 179 17.41 -26.17 -9.68
CA PHE A 179 16.81 -27.41 -9.17
C PHE A 179 15.53 -27.81 -9.91
N ASP A 180 15.18 -29.09 -9.87
CA ASP A 180 13.94 -29.62 -10.45
C ASP A 180 12.69 -28.88 -9.97
N MET A 181 11.64 -28.92 -10.79
CA MET A 181 10.38 -28.21 -10.54
C MET A 181 9.76 -28.51 -9.15
N LYS A 182 9.96 -29.72 -8.61
CA LYS A 182 9.49 -30.11 -7.27
C LYS A 182 10.10 -29.25 -6.16
N TYR A 183 11.35 -28.81 -6.32
CA TYR A 183 12.05 -27.92 -5.41
C TYR A 183 11.83 -26.43 -5.72
N GLN A 184 11.23 -26.07 -6.85
CA GLN A 184 10.90 -24.67 -7.17
C GLN A 184 9.51 -24.27 -6.67
N ARG A 185 8.52 -25.15 -6.88
CA ARG A 185 7.12 -24.89 -6.53
C ARG A 185 6.73 -25.39 -5.14
N GLY A 186 7.18 -26.57 -4.73
CA GLY A 186 6.69 -27.22 -3.50
C GLY A 186 5.15 -27.23 -3.46
N MET A 187 4.57 -26.84 -2.33
CA MET A 187 3.12 -26.68 -2.15
C MET A 187 2.53 -25.37 -2.72
N LEU A 188 3.35 -24.50 -3.33
CA LEU A 188 2.91 -23.20 -3.85
C LEU A 188 2.45 -23.29 -5.31
N ASN A 189 1.38 -24.05 -5.52
CA ASN A 189 0.63 -24.16 -6.77
C ASN A 189 -0.86 -23.83 -6.50
N GLU A 190 -1.71 -23.77 -7.54
CA GLU A 190 -3.12 -23.39 -7.39
C GLU A 190 -3.89 -24.31 -6.42
N ASP A 191 -3.72 -25.63 -6.53
CA ASP A 191 -4.31 -26.60 -5.60
C ASP A 191 -3.83 -26.37 -4.16
N GLY A 192 -2.53 -26.11 -4.00
CA GLY A 192 -1.92 -25.81 -2.70
C GLY A 192 -2.33 -24.44 -2.14
N LYS A 193 -2.68 -23.47 -2.98
CA LYS A 193 -3.21 -22.17 -2.55
C LYS A 193 -4.53 -22.33 -1.83
N VAL A 194 -5.44 -23.13 -2.38
CA VAL A 194 -6.75 -23.41 -1.77
C VAL A 194 -6.57 -24.14 -0.44
N LEU A 195 -5.68 -25.13 -0.39
CA LEU A 195 -5.37 -25.86 0.85
C LEU A 195 -4.82 -24.91 1.93
N LEU A 196 -3.81 -24.12 1.59
CA LEU A 196 -3.18 -23.17 2.49
C LEU A 196 -4.16 -22.09 2.93
N GLN A 197 -5.02 -21.59 2.05
CA GLN A 197 -6.06 -20.64 2.39
C GLN A 197 -7.00 -21.18 3.46
N ASN A 198 -7.52 -22.39 3.27
CA ASN A 198 -8.38 -23.01 4.27
C ASN A 198 -7.67 -23.21 5.61
N MET A 199 -6.40 -23.62 5.60
CA MET A 199 -5.61 -23.79 6.82
C MET A 199 -5.36 -22.46 7.54
N PHE A 200 -5.00 -21.40 6.80
CA PHE A 200 -4.67 -20.09 7.36
C PHE A 200 -5.91 -19.32 7.78
N ASP A 201 -7.03 -19.42 7.06
CA ASP A 201 -8.30 -18.81 7.46
C ASP A 201 -8.79 -19.40 8.78
N ASP A 202 -8.74 -20.74 8.92
CA ASP A 202 -9.17 -21.40 10.14
C ASP A 202 -8.25 -21.06 11.32
N THR A 203 -6.93 -21.13 11.11
CA THR A 203 -5.93 -20.76 12.14
C THR A 203 -6.04 -19.27 12.52
N GLY A 204 -6.23 -18.39 11.53
CA GLY A 204 -6.36 -16.96 11.70
C GLY A 204 -7.56 -16.59 12.57
N ARG A 205 -8.71 -17.25 12.39
CA ARG A 205 -9.89 -17.05 13.25
C ARG A 205 -9.58 -17.35 14.72
N TYR A 206 -8.91 -18.47 15.01
CA TYR A 206 -8.54 -18.82 16.38
C TYR A 206 -7.47 -17.90 16.95
N LEU A 207 -6.51 -17.47 16.13
CA LEU A 207 -5.50 -16.53 16.55
C LEU A 207 -6.13 -15.19 16.93
N LEU A 208 -6.96 -14.59 16.08
CA LEU A 208 -7.63 -13.31 16.33
C LEU A 208 -8.46 -13.33 17.62
N LYS A 209 -9.13 -14.45 17.91
CA LYS A 209 -9.85 -14.64 19.19
C LYS A 209 -8.93 -14.61 20.42
N ASN A 210 -7.66 -14.96 20.29
CA ASN A 210 -6.70 -14.94 21.38
C ASN A 210 -5.85 -13.67 21.42
N VAL A 211 -5.67 -12.98 20.30
CA VAL A 211 -4.99 -11.67 20.25
C VAL A 211 -5.68 -10.67 21.19
N THR A 212 -7.02 -10.70 21.28
CA THR A 212 -7.79 -9.85 22.20
C THR A 212 -7.53 -10.10 23.69
N LYS A 213 -6.78 -11.15 24.04
CA LYS A 213 -6.36 -11.45 25.41
C LYS A 213 -4.96 -10.94 25.73
N LEU A 214 -4.24 -10.40 24.74
CA LEU A 214 -2.91 -9.83 24.93
C LEU A 214 -3.03 -8.40 25.42
N GLU A 215 -2.17 -8.01 26.36
CA GLU A 215 -2.10 -6.63 26.83
C GLU A 215 -1.57 -5.72 25.71
N GLY A 216 -2.25 -4.59 25.49
CA GLY A 216 -1.91 -3.62 24.43
C GLY A 216 -2.32 -4.07 23.02
N HIS A 217 -3.15 -5.11 22.89
CA HIS A 217 -3.59 -5.59 21.58
C HIS A 217 -4.37 -4.55 20.78
N GLU A 218 -5.01 -3.59 21.45
CA GLU A 218 -5.75 -2.51 20.83
C GLU A 218 -4.87 -1.68 19.88
N GLU A 219 -3.55 -1.64 20.09
CA GLU A 219 -2.60 -0.92 19.23
C GLU A 219 -2.32 -1.61 17.88
N TYR A 220 -2.60 -2.92 17.75
CA TYR A 220 -2.22 -3.70 16.57
C TYR A 220 -3.26 -4.71 16.10
N TYR A 221 -4.42 -4.80 16.77
CA TYR A 221 -5.43 -5.82 16.49
C TYR A 221 -5.98 -5.70 15.06
N GLU A 222 -6.26 -4.48 14.60
CA GLU A 222 -6.83 -4.26 13.26
C GLU A 222 -5.82 -4.54 12.16
N GLU A 223 -4.54 -4.26 12.39
CA GLU A 223 -3.41 -4.59 11.53
C GLU A 223 -3.28 -6.12 11.41
N VAL A 224 -3.28 -6.83 12.55
CA VAL A 224 -3.24 -8.30 12.56
C VAL A 224 -4.47 -8.88 11.87
N ARG A 225 -5.67 -8.36 12.14
CA ARG A 225 -6.91 -8.80 11.46
C ARG A 225 -6.84 -8.59 9.96
N THR A 226 -6.34 -7.44 9.52
CA THR A 226 -6.21 -7.10 8.11
C THR A 226 -5.17 -7.99 7.44
N PHE A 227 -4.02 -8.19 8.09
CA PHE A 227 -2.96 -9.08 7.63
C PHE A 227 -3.47 -10.51 7.42
N PHE A 228 -4.19 -11.07 8.41
CA PHE A 228 -4.74 -12.43 8.30
C PHE A 228 -5.80 -12.58 7.21
N SER A 229 -6.56 -11.53 6.88
CA SER A 229 -7.55 -11.60 5.78
C SER A 229 -6.91 -11.69 4.38
N LYS A 230 -5.62 -11.34 4.26
CA LYS A 230 -4.84 -11.39 3.01
C LYS A 230 -3.64 -12.34 3.10
N PHE A 231 -3.53 -13.13 4.17
CA PHE A 231 -2.32 -13.87 4.51
C PHE A 231 -1.86 -14.79 3.39
N THR A 232 -2.78 -15.56 2.81
CA THR A 232 -2.47 -16.52 1.75
C THR A 232 -1.90 -15.82 0.52
N ASP A 233 -2.48 -14.69 0.11
CA ASP A 233 -1.97 -13.94 -1.05
C ASP A 233 -0.59 -13.36 -0.77
N ILE A 234 -0.40 -12.74 0.40
CA ILE A 234 0.90 -12.22 0.85
C ILE A 234 1.93 -13.35 0.89
N PHE A 235 1.57 -14.52 1.41
CA PHE A 235 2.46 -15.68 1.48
C PHE A 235 2.85 -16.16 0.07
N PHE A 236 1.92 -16.22 -0.88
CA PHE A 236 2.22 -16.59 -2.26
C PHE A 236 3.06 -15.55 -3.00
N GLU A 237 2.84 -14.25 -2.74
CA GLU A 237 3.63 -13.17 -3.32
C GLU A 237 5.06 -13.15 -2.77
N ASN A 238 5.21 -13.20 -1.44
CA ASN A 238 6.51 -13.19 -0.75
C ASN A 238 7.31 -14.48 -0.96
N THR A 239 6.70 -15.52 -1.52
CA THR A 239 7.43 -16.73 -1.89
C THR A 239 7.89 -16.69 -3.35
N ARG A 240 7.49 -15.72 -4.17
CA ARG A 240 7.95 -15.63 -5.57
C ARG A 240 9.47 -15.43 -5.65
N VAL A 241 10.10 -16.26 -6.47
CA VAL A 241 11.53 -16.19 -6.75
C VAL A 241 11.81 -15.02 -7.67
N ASP A 242 12.65 -14.09 -7.23
CA ASP A 242 13.21 -13.06 -8.10
C ASP A 242 14.57 -13.53 -8.62
N PRO A 243 14.71 -13.85 -9.92
CA PRO A 243 15.95 -14.39 -10.47
C PRO A 243 17.13 -13.40 -10.43
N LYS A 244 16.89 -12.12 -10.14
CA LYS A 244 17.94 -11.10 -10.01
C LYS A 244 18.54 -11.06 -8.60
N GLU A 245 17.93 -11.72 -7.63
CA GLU A 245 18.37 -11.75 -6.23
C GLU A 245 19.16 -13.03 -5.92
N PHE A 246 19.83 -13.04 -4.76
CA PHE A 246 20.60 -14.19 -4.32
C PHE A 246 19.68 -15.29 -3.80
N ASN A 247 19.49 -16.35 -4.58
CA ASN A 247 18.60 -17.46 -4.24
C ASN A 247 19.37 -18.73 -3.88
N VAL A 248 18.77 -19.53 -3.02
CA VAL A 248 19.34 -20.76 -2.44
C VAL A 248 18.26 -21.83 -2.34
N LEU A 249 18.65 -23.09 -2.18
CA LEU A 249 17.71 -24.12 -1.75
C LEU A 249 17.54 -24.02 -0.23
N ASN A 250 16.43 -23.46 0.21
CA ASN A 250 16.05 -23.45 1.62
C ASN A 250 15.74 -24.89 2.08
N HIS A 251 15.92 -25.15 3.36
CA HIS A 251 15.36 -26.33 4.05
C HIS A 251 13.82 -26.26 4.07
N GLY A 252 13.25 -25.07 4.25
CA GLY A 252 11.82 -24.78 4.19
C GLY A 252 11.01 -25.16 5.44
N ASP A 253 11.66 -25.74 6.45
CA ASP A 253 11.09 -26.03 7.77
C ASP A 253 12.18 -26.02 8.85
N TYR A 254 13.02 -24.98 8.83
CA TYR A 254 14.23 -24.91 9.65
C TYR A 254 13.96 -24.31 11.05
N TRP A 255 13.38 -25.11 11.95
CA TRP A 255 13.09 -24.73 13.35
C TRP A 255 13.67 -25.73 14.35
N SER A 256 13.62 -25.42 15.66
CA SER A 256 14.36 -26.15 16.71
C SER A 256 14.07 -27.66 16.77
N ASN A 257 12.87 -28.10 16.38
CA ASN A 257 12.51 -29.52 16.35
C ASN A 257 13.16 -30.28 15.20
N ASN A 258 13.56 -29.58 14.14
CA ASN A 258 14.19 -30.15 12.96
C ASN A 258 15.72 -29.97 13.00
N ILE A 259 16.28 -29.65 14.18
CA ILE A 259 17.71 -29.47 14.39
C ILE A 259 18.14 -30.31 15.59
N MET A 260 19.03 -31.27 15.34
CA MET A 260 19.65 -32.09 16.38
C MET A 260 21.08 -31.62 16.67
N PHE A 261 21.45 -31.63 17.95
CA PHE A 261 22.75 -31.22 18.45
C PHE A 261 23.45 -32.37 19.15
N GLN A 262 24.75 -32.51 18.92
CA GLN A 262 25.66 -33.38 19.67
C GLN A 262 26.54 -32.52 20.57
N TYR A 263 26.82 -32.98 21.78
CA TYR A 263 27.56 -32.20 22.78
C TYR A 263 28.88 -32.87 23.16
N GLY A 264 29.88 -32.04 23.46
CA GLY A 264 31.13 -32.47 24.10
C GLY A 264 30.96 -32.75 25.60
N PRO A 265 31.98 -33.32 26.26
CA PRO A 265 31.94 -33.59 27.70
C PRO A 265 31.75 -32.34 28.57
N ASP A 266 32.14 -31.17 28.07
CA ASP A 266 32.01 -29.86 28.72
C ASP A 266 30.66 -29.16 28.44
N GLY A 267 29.77 -29.81 27.67
CA GLY A 267 28.49 -29.25 27.25
C GLY A 267 28.56 -28.33 26.02
N SER A 268 29.73 -28.14 25.42
CA SER A 268 29.87 -27.39 24.17
C SER A 268 29.21 -28.12 22.99
N ILE A 269 28.73 -27.39 21.99
CA ILE A 269 28.14 -27.98 20.78
C ILE A 269 29.27 -28.55 19.91
N LYS A 270 29.25 -29.87 19.72
CA LYS A 270 30.22 -30.61 18.90
C LYS A 270 29.77 -30.73 17.45
N ALA A 271 28.47 -30.94 17.21
CA ALA A 271 27.90 -31.05 15.87
C ALA A 271 26.43 -30.66 15.85
N THR A 272 25.99 -30.18 14.69
CA THR A 272 24.60 -29.80 14.41
C THR A 272 24.16 -30.46 13.11
N LEU A 273 23.04 -31.16 13.15
CA LEU A 273 22.44 -31.83 12.00
C LEU A 273 20.97 -31.43 11.84
N PRO A 274 20.63 -30.79 10.70
CA PRO A 274 19.26 -30.70 10.22
C PRO A 274 18.64 -32.07 9.96
N VAL A 275 17.35 -32.19 10.20
CA VAL A 275 16.52 -33.35 9.86
C VAL A 275 15.18 -32.86 9.30
N ASP A 276 14.42 -33.76 8.69
CA ASP A 276 13.05 -33.48 8.20
C ASP A 276 13.00 -32.50 7.01
N PHE A 277 13.47 -32.97 5.85
CA PHE A 277 13.55 -32.17 4.61
C PHE A 277 12.26 -32.29 3.77
N GLN A 278 11.10 -32.07 4.38
CA GLN A 278 9.80 -32.15 3.70
C GLN A 278 9.43 -30.90 2.90
N GLY A 279 9.95 -29.73 3.30
CA GLY A 279 9.68 -28.44 2.66
C GLY A 279 10.76 -27.78 1.78
N PRO A 280 11.84 -28.43 1.30
CA PRO A 280 12.91 -27.75 0.58
C PRO A 280 12.42 -26.95 -0.60
N ARG A 281 12.88 -25.69 -0.69
CA ARG A 281 12.44 -24.79 -1.75
C ARG A 281 13.49 -23.80 -2.19
N TYR A 282 13.65 -23.67 -3.50
CA TYR A 282 14.51 -22.68 -4.13
C TYR A 282 13.89 -21.28 -4.02
N GLY A 283 14.64 -20.33 -3.44
CA GLY A 283 14.22 -18.95 -3.27
C GLY A 283 15.14 -18.16 -2.34
N SER A 284 14.64 -17.06 -1.80
CA SER A 284 15.40 -16.21 -0.88
C SER A 284 15.84 -16.95 0.39
N PRO A 285 17.10 -16.82 0.86
CA PRO A 285 17.54 -17.36 2.16
C PRO A 285 16.80 -16.74 3.36
N ALA A 286 16.11 -15.61 3.16
CA ALA A 286 15.32 -14.98 4.21
C ALA A 286 14.23 -15.90 4.78
N GLN A 287 13.74 -16.87 3.99
CA GLN A 287 12.68 -17.78 4.40
C GLN A 287 13.11 -18.64 5.60
N ASP A 288 14.22 -19.37 5.49
CA ASP A 288 14.74 -20.17 6.60
C ASP A 288 15.23 -19.29 7.76
N LEU A 289 15.85 -18.15 7.47
CA LEU A 289 16.39 -17.26 8.51
C LEU A 289 15.29 -16.70 9.40
N LEU A 290 14.23 -16.15 8.81
CA LEU A 290 13.12 -15.61 9.57
C LEU A 290 12.37 -16.71 10.30
N TYR A 291 12.12 -17.83 9.63
CA TYR A 291 11.43 -18.95 10.25
C TYR A 291 12.19 -19.45 11.48
N LEU A 292 13.51 -19.67 11.40
CA LEU A 292 14.35 -20.09 12.52
C LEU A 292 14.30 -19.07 13.67
N ILE A 293 14.57 -17.79 13.38
CA ILE A 293 14.69 -16.78 14.44
C ILE A 293 13.35 -16.55 15.15
N PHE A 294 12.24 -16.47 14.42
CA PHE A 294 10.94 -16.21 15.02
C PHE A 294 10.37 -17.39 15.79
N SER A 295 10.51 -18.60 15.24
CA SER A 295 9.98 -19.82 15.87
C SER A 295 10.84 -20.31 17.02
N SER A 296 12.17 -20.16 16.94
CA SER A 296 13.08 -20.99 17.74
C SER A 296 14.05 -20.22 18.63
N ALA A 297 14.32 -18.94 18.38
CA ALA A 297 15.23 -18.18 19.25
C ALA A 297 14.54 -17.78 20.58
N ARG A 298 15.30 -17.76 21.69
CA ARG A 298 14.82 -17.20 22.97
C ARG A 298 14.36 -15.75 22.78
N LEU A 299 13.30 -15.36 23.48
CA LEU A 299 12.64 -14.05 23.31
C LEU A 299 13.61 -12.86 23.44
N ASN A 300 14.47 -12.87 24.45
CA ASN A 300 15.46 -11.79 24.64
C ASN A 300 16.49 -11.73 23.52
N ILE A 301 16.82 -12.86 22.88
CA ILE A 301 17.81 -12.94 21.80
C ILE A 301 17.18 -12.51 20.47
N LYS A 302 15.96 -12.98 20.16
CA LYS A 302 15.33 -12.72 18.85
C LYS A 302 15.16 -11.23 18.55
N ILE A 303 14.98 -10.41 19.59
CA ILE A 303 14.91 -8.94 19.48
C ILE A 303 16.30 -8.32 19.57
N SER A 304 17.03 -8.55 20.68
CA SER A 304 18.27 -7.79 20.96
C SER A 304 19.48 -8.18 20.11
N LYS A 305 19.43 -9.33 19.42
CA LYS A 305 20.55 -9.88 18.64
C LYS A 305 20.17 -10.20 17.19
N PHE A 306 19.01 -9.76 16.69
CA PHE A 306 18.57 -10.04 15.32
C PHE A 306 19.65 -9.68 14.29
N ASP A 307 20.07 -8.41 14.25
CA ASP A 307 21.07 -7.93 13.29
C ASP A 307 22.43 -8.60 13.47
N TYR A 308 22.80 -8.92 14.72
CA TYR A 308 24.03 -9.66 15.02
C TYR A 308 23.99 -11.05 14.40
N LEU A 309 22.87 -11.77 14.53
CA LEU A 309 22.68 -13.11 13.96
C LEU A 309 22.65 -13.07 12.42
N MET A 310 22.03 -12.05 11.83
CA MET A 310 22.03 -11.87 10.37
C MET A 310 23.42 -11.57 9.82
N LYS A 311 24.19 -10.72 10.50
CA LYS A 311 25.60 -10.47 10.17
C LYS A 311 26.45 -11.73 10.35
N PHE A 312 26.24 -12.50 11.43
CA PHE A 312 26.94 -13.76 11.66
C PHE A 312 26.68 -14.76 10.54
N TYR A 313 25.41 -14.98 10.19
CA TYR A 313 25.02 -15.83 9.06
C TYR A 313 25.65 -15.35 7.75
N HIS A 314 25.54 -14.06 7.44
CA HIS A 314 26.11 -13.46 6.22
C HIS A 314 27.62 -13.72 6.11
N GLN A 315 28.35 -13.51 7.21
CA GLN A 315 29.78 -13.77 7.25
C GLN A 315 30.10 -15.25 6.96
N ARG A 316 29.38 -16.18 7.60
CA ARG A 316 29.55 -17.63 7.34
C ARG A 316 29.17 -17.99 5.90
N LEU A 317 28.13 -17.39 5.34
CA LEU A 317 27.70 -17.62 3.96
C LEU A 317 28.80 -17.20 2.98
N ILE A 318 29.34 -15.99 3.14
CA ILE A 318 30.41 -15.48 2.28
C ILE A 318 31.68 -16.33 2.36
N GLU A 319 32.08 -16.72 3.57
CA GLU A 319 33.25 -17.60 3.75
C GLU A 319 33.07 -18.92 3.00
N ASN A 320 31.87 -19.53 3.06
CA ASN A 320 31.60 -20.78 2.36
C ASN A 320 31.47 -20.61 0.83
N LEU A 321 30.86 -19.52 0.35
CA LEU A 321 30.81 -19.21 -1.09
C LEU A 321 32.21 -19.05 -1.68
N ILE A 322 33.11 -18.37 -0.97
CA ILE A 322 34.52 -18.22 -1.37
C ILE A 322 35.23 -19.58 -1.36
N ILE A 323 35.08 -20.37 -0.29
CA ILE A 323 35.70 -21.70 -0.17
C ILE A 323 35.26 -22.63 -1.31
N LEU A 324 34.01 -22.56 -1.72
CA LEU A 324 33.44 -23.36 -2.81
C LEU A 324 33.70 -22.79 -4.21
N ASN A 325 34.43 -21.68 -4.33
CA ASN A 325 34.76 -21.00 -5.59
C ASN A 325 33.52 -20.52 -6.37
N TYR A 326 32.53 -19.94 -5.68
CA TYR A 326 31.40 -19.29 -6.33
C TYR A 326 31.85 -18.13 -7.21
N CYS A 327 31.42 -18.09 -8.48
CA CYS A 327 31.93 -17.12 -9.46
C CYS A 327 30.99 -15.93 -9.74
N GLN A 328 29.75 -15.94 -9.23
CA GLN A 328 28.84 -14.79 -9.32
C GLN A 328 29.14 -13.73 -8.25
N PRO A 329 28.59 -12.50 -8.38
CA PRO A 329 28.69 -11.50 -7.33
C PRO A 329 28.21 -12.03 -5.98
N LEU A 330 29.03 -11.80 -4.95
CA LEU A 330 28.71 -12.20 -3.58
C LEU A 330 27.60 -11.30 -3.00
N PRO A 331 26.58 -11.86 -2.34
CA PRO A 331 25.51 -11.06 -1.76
C PRO A 331 26.06 -10.17 -0.64
N THR A 332 25.69 -8.90 -0.63
CA THR A 332 26.07 -7.96 0.44
C THR A 332 25.16 -8.14 1.66
N LEU A 333 25.64 -7.72 2.83
CA LEU A 333 24.81 -7.72 4.05
C LEU A 333 23.57 -6.81 3.87
N ARG A 334 23.71 -5.73 3.10
CA ARG A 334 22.59 -4.82 2.79
C ARG A 334 21.52 -5.52 1.94
N GLU A 335 21.91 -6.23 0.89
CA GLU A 335 20.97 -7.01 0.07
C GLU A 335 20.28 -8.08 0.91
N LEU A 336 21.00 -8.76 1.81
CA LEU A 336 20.38 -9.70 2.74
C LEU A 336 19.31 -9.02 3.61
N HIS A 337 19.59 -7.84 4.19
CA HIS A 337 18.58 -7.09 4.94
C HIS A 337 17.39 -6.65 4.08
N GLN A 338 17.63 -6.24 2.83
CA GLN A 338 16.55 -5.92 1.89
C GLN A 338 15.67 -7.15 1.63
N MET A 339 16.27 -8.33 1.44
CA MET A 339 15.55 -9.59 1.25
C MET A 339 14.79 -9.99 2.52
N LEU A 340 15.35 -9.80 3.72
CA LEU A 340 14.66 -10.05 4.99
C LEU A 340 13.43 -9.15 5.16
N ILE A 341 13.48 -7.90 4.69
CA ILE A 341 12.34 -6.98 4.72
C ILE A 341 11.32 -7.34 3.64
N LYS A 342 11.77 -7.59 2.40
CA LYS A 342 10.93 -7.93 1.25
C LYS A 342 10.16 -9.22 1.46
N TYR A 343 10.81 -10.24 2.00
CA TYR A 343 10.28 -11.60 2.10
C TYR A 343 9.88 -12.02 3.51
N GLY A 344 10.17 -11.20 4.51
CA GLY A 344 9.55 -11.44 5.79
C GLY A 344 8.10 -11.04 5.77
N LEU A 345 7.29 -11.84 6.44
CA LEU A 345 5.88 -11.59 6.71
C LEU A 345 5.71 -10.45 7.74
N TRP A 346 6.55 -9.41 7.63
CA TRP A 346 6.40 -8.14 8.31
C TRP A 346 5.40 -7.37 7.46
N ASP A 347 4.22 -7.06 7.99
CA ASP A 347 3.27 -6.30 7.18
C ASP A 347 3.82 -4.90 6.83
N GLY A 348 3.33 -4.36 5.70
CA GLY A 348 3.47 -2.95 5.31
C GLY A 348 3.96 -2.69 3.87
N SER A 349 4.47 -3.68 3.14
CA SER A 349 5.10 -3.46 1.82
C SER A 349 4.24 -3.77 0.59
N ILE A 350 2.98 -4.20 0.76
CA ILE A 350 1.97 -3.79 -0.23
C ILE A 350 1.79 -2.30 0.05
N LYS A 351 2.49 -1.44 -0.70
CA LYS A 351 1.99 -0.09 -0.89
C LYS A 351 0.74 -0.27 -1.75
N PRO A 352 -0.49 -0.20 -1.22
CA PRO A 352 -1.63 -0.11 -2.09
C PRO A 352 -1.37 1.11 -2.97
N TRP A 353 -1.37 0.91 -4.28
CA TRP A 353 -1.45 2.02 -5.20
C TRP A 353 -2.89 2.51 -5.10
N ASN A 354 -3.10 3.44 -4.16
CA ASN A 354 -4.37 4.10 -4.01
C ASN A 354 -4.43 5.16 -5.10
N PHE A 355 -5.40 4.99 -5.99
CA PHE A 355 -5.75 5.99 -6.99
C PHE A 355 -7.14 6.52 -6.67
N MET A 356 -7.35 7.78 -7.00
CA MET A 356 -8.70 8.33 -7.11
C MET A 356 -9.12 8.23 -8.57
N MET A 357 -10.20 7.49 -8.85
CA MET A 357 -10.79 7.41 -10.18
C MET A 357 -12.13 8.15 -10.18
N LYS A 358 -12.26 9.14 -11.07
CA LYS A 358 -13.50 9.86 -11.33
C LYS A 358 -14.06 9.37 -12.66
N THR A 359 -15.33 8.95 -12.65
CA THR A 359 -16.09 8.51 -13.84
C THR A 359 -17.26 9.46 -14.08
N ALA A 360 -17.89 9.35 -15.25
CA ALA A 360 -19.14 10.08 -15.52
C ALA A 360 -20.22 9.72 -14.48
N HIS A 361 -21.12 10.68 -14.19
CA HIS A 361 -22.20 10.50 -13.23
C HIS A 361 -23.26 9.52 -13.77
N ASP A 362 -23.93 8.72 -12.94
CA ASP A 362 -24.96 7.76 -13.40
C ASP A 362 -26.30 8.40 -13.83
N SER A 363 -26.46 9.72 -13.66
CA SER A 363 -27.71 10.43 -13.92
C SER A 363 -27.66 11.00 -15.33
N GLU A 364 -28.57 10.57 -16.21
CA GLU A 364 -28.64 11.03 -17.60
C GLU A 364 -28.69 12.56 -17.70
N MET A 365 -29.48 13.21 -16.83
CA MET A 365 -29.57 14.67 -16.77
C MET A 365 -28.23 15.34 -16.45
N LEU A 366 -27.46 14.77 -15.52
CA LEU A 366 -26.15 15.29 -15.14
C LEU A 366 -25.10 14.99 -16.20
N GLN A 367 -25.16 13.84 -16.86
CA GLN A 367 -24.29 13.52 -18.00
C GLN A 367 -24.53 14.50 -19.16
N GLU A 368 -25.79 14.74 -19.54
CA GLU A 368 -26.14 15.70 -20.59
C GLU A 368 -25.65 17.11 -20.24
N MET A 369 -25.81 17.54 -18.99
CA MET A 369 -25.29 18.82 -18.52
C MET A 369 -23.76 18.87 -18.61
N MET A 370 -23.05 17.88 -18.07
CA MET A 370 -21.58 17.83 -18.09
C MET A 370 -21.03 17.80 -19.53
N GLN A 371 -21.68 17.07 -20.43
CA GLN A 371 -21.33 17.03 -21.86
C GLN A 371 -21.59 18.38 -22.54
N ARG A 372 -22.73 19.04 -22.28
CA ARG A 372 -23.05 20.35 -22.86
C ARG A 372 -21.99 21.42 -22.56
N PHE A 373 -21.34 21.31 -21.41
CA PHE A 373 -20.29 22.23 -20.96
C PHE A 373 -18.87 21.68 -21.08
N ASP A 374 -18.67 20.51 -21.70
CA ASP A 374 -17.38 19.81 -21.83
C ASP A 374 -16.63 19.60 -20.50
N LEU A 375 -17.32 19.54 -19.35
CA LEU A 375 -16.68 19.62 -18.02
C LEU A 375 -15.64 18.51 -17.79
N PHE A 376 -15.98 17.30 -18.23
CA PHE A 376 -15.10 16.14 -18.06
C PHE A 376 -13.86 16.20 -18.96
N ASP A 377 -14.03 16.63 -20.21
CA ASP A 377 -12.94 16.80 -21.17
C ASP A 377 -12.02 17.95 -20.76
N VAL A 378 -12.61 19.06 -20.30
CA VAL A 378 -11.90 20.21 -19.74
C VAL A 378 -11.04 19.78 -18.56
N GLU A 379 -11.61 19.08 -17.59
CA GLU A 379 -10.91 18.58 -16.41
C GLU A 379 -9.78 17.60 -16.80
N THR A 380 -10.05 16.67 -17.71
CA THR A 380 -9.06 15.71 -18.21
C THR A 380 -7.87 16.41 -18.88
N ASP A 381 -8.13 17.39 -19.75
CA ASP A 381 -7.08 18.14 -20.44
C ASP A 381 -6.28 19.04 -19.49
N MET A 382 -6.87 19.52 -18.39
CA MET A 382 -6.13 20.24 -17.35
C MET A 382 -5.04 19.38 -16.74
N TYR A 383 -5.38 18.17 -16.29
CA TYR A 383 -4.42 17.23 -15.72
C TYR A 383 -3.40 16.72 -16.75
N ARG A 384 -3.83 16.49 -17.99
CA ARG A 384 -3.00 15.89 -19.03
C ARG A 384 -2.05 16.88 -19.70
N LEU A 385 -2.48 18.12 -19.91
CA LEU A 385 -1.80 19.08 -20.79
C LEU A 385 -1.43 20.37 -20.07
N ILE A 386 -2.42 21.06 -19.49
CA ILE A 386 -2.23 22.43 -19.01
C ILE A 386 -1.39 22.47 -17.73
N ILE A 387 -1.72 21.66 -16.72
CA ILE A 387 -0.99 21.64 -15.45
C ILE A 387 0.49 21.25 -15.67
N PRO A 388 0.82 20.16 -16.39
CA PRO A 388 2.21 19.83 -16.70
C PRO A 388 2.96 20.96 -17.44
N GLU A 389 2.30 21.65 -18.37
CA GLU A 389 2.88 22.80 -19.09
C GLU A 389 3.23 23.94 -18.12
N LEU A 390 2.32 24.31 -17.21
CA LEU A 390 2.56 25.39 -16.23
C LEU A 390 3.64 25.02 -15.20
N GLU A 391 3.67 23.78 -14.73
CA GLU A 391 4.72 23.28 -13.82
C GLU A 391 6.10 23.24 -14.52
N GLN A 392 6.12 22.92 -15.82
CA GLN A 392 7.34 22.92 -16.62
C GLN A 392 7.93 24.32 -16.76
N MET A 393 7.09 25.36 -16.90
CA MET A 393 7.56 26.75 -16.95
C MET A 393 8.32 27.14 -15.67
N TYR A 394 7.86 26.70 -14.50
CA TYR A 394 8.60 26.91 -13.25
C TYR A 394 9.89 26.09 -13.18
N THR A 395 9.84 24.84 -13.62
CA THR A 395 11.02 23.96 -13.66
C THR A 395 12.13 24.56 -14.53
N GLN A 396 11.78 25.18 -15.65
CA GLN A 396 12.73 25.84 -16.57
C GLN A 396 13.46 27.04 -15.94
N VAL A 397 12.84 27.71 -14.97
CA VAL A 397 13.46 28.81 -14.20
C VAL A 397 14.03 28.34 -12.86
N GLY A 398 14.17 27.02 -12.66
CA GLY A 398 14.83 26.43 -11.50
C GLY A 398 13.97 26.37 -10.22
N VAL A 399 12.65 26.53 -10.33
CA VAL A 399 11.73 26.43 -9.19
C VAL A 399 10.85 25.20 -9.36
N ASN A 400 10.80 24.35 -8.33
CA ASN A 400 9.89 23.21 -8.32
C ASN A 400 8.54 23.65 -7.78
N VAL A 401 7.54 23.78 -8.65
CA VAL A 401 6.15 24.07 -8.28
C VAL A 401 5.28 22.91 -8.70
N LYS A 402 4.42 22.46 -7.79
CA LYS A 402 3.32 21.53 -8.07
C LYS A 402 1.98 22.18 -7.78
N PHE A 403 1.04 22.00 -8.71
CA PHE A 403 -0.32 22.53 -8.58
C PHE A 403 -1.32 21.46 -8.19
N SER A 404 -1.10 20.21 -8.60
CA SER A 404 -2.07 19.13 -8.43
C SER A 404 -1.44 17.75 -8.27
N SER A 405 -2.29 16.75 -8.09
CA SER A 405 -1.98 15.33 -8.13
C SER A 405 -1.47 14.89 -9.51
N LYS A 406 -0.65 13.84 -9.51
CA LYS A 406 -0.25 13.14 -10.74
C LYS A 406 -1.44 12.46 -11.40
N PHE A 407 -1.52 12.57 -12.72
CA PHE A 407 -2.47 11.89 -13.58
C PHE A 407 -1.87 10.62 -14.19
N TYR A 408 -2.69 9.58 -14.34
CA TYR A 408 -2.31 8.29 -14.89
C TYR A 408 -3.24 7.89 -16.03
N ARG A 409 -2.68 7.18 -17.02
CA ARG A 409 -3.43 6.63 -18.15
C ARG A 409 -3.49 5.11 -18.05
N LEU A 410 -4.70 4.57 -18.07
CA LEU A 410 -4.96 3.14 -18.25
C LEU A 410 -4.85 2.76 -19.73
N PRO A 411 -4.19 1.62 -20.05
CA PRO A 411 -4.18 1.08 -21.41
C PRO A 411 -5.59 0.55 -21.77
N ASP A 412 -5.96 0.66 -23.05
CA ASP A 412 -7.09 -0.06 -23.66
C ASP A 412 -8.48 0.18 -23.02
N ILE A 413 -8.78 1.43 -22.62
CA ILE A 413 -10.11 1.85 -22.17
C ILE A 413 -10.65 2.94 -23.10
N ASP A 414 -11.83 2.71 -23.67
CA ASP A 414 -12.56 3.66 -24.53
C ASP A 414 -13.54 4.56 -23.74
N GLU A 415 -13.83 4.23 -22.48
CA GLU A 415 -14.72 5.00 -21.60
C GLU A 415 -14.02 6.23 -20.98
N PRO A 416 -14.74 7.34 -20.73
CA PRO A 416 -14.17 8.54 -20.11
C PRO A 416 -13.87 8.33 -18.61
N TYR A 417 -12.61 8.51 -18.21
CA TYR A 417 -12.15 8.44 -16.82
C TYR A 417 -11.08 9.51 -16.52
N ILE A 418 -10.96 9.88 -15.24
CA ILE A 418 -9.81 10.64 -14.71
C ILE A 418 -9.20 9.83 -13.58
N LEU A 419 -7.95 9.39 -13.74
CA LEU A 419 -7.22 8.59 -12.75
C LEU A 419 -6.07 9.41 -12.16
N LEU A 420 -6.14 9.68 -10.85
CA LEU A 420 -5.21 10.52 -10.11
C LEU A 420 -4.52 9.76 -8.98
N GLU A 421 -3.35 10.21 -8.54
CA GLU A 421 -2.78 9.73 -7.27
C GLU A 421 -3.70 10.07 -6.10
N ASP A 422 -3.86 9.14 -5.15
CA ASP A 422 -4.53 9.45 -3.90
C ASP A 422 -3.60 10.30 -3.00
N LEU A 423 -3.90 11.60 -2.93
CA LEU A 423 -3.14 12.56 -2.12
C LEU A 423 -3.23 12.27 -0.62
N LYS A 424 -4.25 11.55 -0.12
CA LYS A 424 -4.34 11.18 1.30
C LYS A 424 -3.17 10.30 1.73
N CYS A 425 -2.66 9.47 0.83
CA CYS A 425 -1.46 8.65 1.07
C CYS A 425 -0.18 9.47 1.27
N ARG A 426 -0.18 10.74 0.84
CA ARG A 426 0.90 11.70 1.07
C ARG A 426 0.62 12.63 2.25
N GLY A 427 -0.43 12.37 3.02
CA GLY A 427 -0.82 13.17 4.19
C GLY A 427 -1.58 14.45 3.85
N PHE A 428 -2.07 14.60 2.61
CA PHE A 428 -2.90 15.74 2.25
C PHE A 428 -4.32 15.62 2.81
N LYS A 429 -4.87 16.73 3.31
CA LYS A 429 -6.22 16.82 3.85
C LYS A 429 -6.89 18.13 3.40
N ASN A 430 -8.20 18.10 3.21
CA ASN A 430 -8.99 19.32 3.06
C ASN A 430 -9.16 20.00 4.42
N ALA A 431 -9.34 21.32 4.41
CA ALA A 431 -9.75 22.06 5.60
C ALA A 431 -11.24 21.83 5.92
N ASN A 432 -11.64 22.02 7.17
CA ASN A 432 -13.04 21.99 7.54
C ASN A 432 -13.78 23.20 6.96
N ARG A 433 -14.61 22.97 5.93
CA ARG A 433 -15.38 24.04 5.24
C ARG A 433 -16.31 24.84 6.15
N LEU A 434 -16.80 24.24 7.24
CA LEU A 434 -17.71 24.89 8.18
C LEU A 434 -16.98 25.84 9.14
N GLU A 435 -15.69 25.61 9.38
CA GLU A 435 -14.83 26.50 10.16
C GLU A 435 -14.20 27.57 9.28
N GLY A 436 -13.86 27.22 8.04
CA GLY A 436 -13.15 28.10 7.10
C GLY A 436 -11.64 28.13 7.34
N LEU A 437 -10.93 28.65 6.33
CA LEU A 437 -9.48 28.79 6.34
C LEU A 437 -9.05 29.90 7.29
N ASP A 438 -8.07 29.62 8.16
CA ASP A 438 -7.38 30.65 8.92
C ASP A 438 -6.44 31.49 8.05
N ILE A 439 -5.79 32.48 8.66
CA ILE A 439 -4.91 33.41 7.95
C ILE A 439 -3.70 32.71 7.30
N ASN A 440 -3.16 31.67 7.93
CA ASN A 440 -1.98 30.97 7.44
C ASN A 440 -2.36 30.10 6.25
N HIS A 441 -3.42 29.30 6.36
CA HIS A 441 -3.94 28.51 5.26
C HIS A 441 -4.34 29.39 4.08
N THR A 442 -5.06 30.49 4.33
CA THR A 442 -5.49 31.43 3.29
C THR A 442 -4.30 32.01 2.51
N LYS A 443 -3.21 32.36 3.20
CA LYS A 443 -1.97 32.83 2.55
C LYS A 443 -1.35 31.77 1.65
N HIS A 444 -1.32 30.49 2.06
CA HIS A 444 -0.78 29.42 1.23
C HIS A 444 -1.61 29.22 -0.05
N VAL A 445 -2.95 29.29 0.05
CA VAL A 445 -3.83 29.24 -1.12
C VAL A 445 -3.60 30.43 -2.05
N LEU A 446 -3.56 31.65 -1.52
CA LEU A 446 -3.30 32.85 -2.34
C LEU A 446 -1.92 32.84 -2.98
N HIS A 447 -0.91 32.30 -2.29
CA HIS A 447 0.41 32.08 -2.87
C HIS A 447 0.35 31.10 -4.04
N LYS A 448 -0.36 29.97 -3.89
CA LYS A 448 -0.54 28.97 -4.95
C LYS A 448 -1.36 29.52 -6.14
N LEU A 449 -2.43 30.27 -5.88
CA LEU A 449 -3.20 30.95 -6.93
C LEU A 449 -2.37 32.03 -7.64
N ALA A 450 -1.54 32.78 -6.92
CA ALA A 450 -0.63 33.74 -7.54
C ALA A 450 0.40 33.04 -8.46
N GLN A 451 0.92 31.88 -8.05
CA GLN A 451 1.79 31.05 -8.90
C GLN A 451 1.07 30.60 -10.17
N TRP A 452 -0.17 30.11 -10.01
CA TRP A 452 -1.03 29.63 -11.08
C TRP A 452 -1.39 30.73 -12.08
N HIS A 453 -1.84 31.89 -11.59
CA HIS A 453 -2.20 33.03 -12.41
C HIS A 453 -0.99 33.63 -13.14
N ALA A 454 0.18 33.71 -12.49
CA ALA A 454 1.39 34.17 -13.14
C ALA A 454 1.81 33.25 -14.29
N ALA A 455 1.79 31.94 -14.07
CA ALA A 455 2.17 30.96 -15.09
C ALA A 455 1.20 30.95 -16.26
N SER A 456 -0.10 30.91 -16.01
CA SER A 456 -1.11 30.88 -17.06
C SER A 456 -1.17 32.17 -17.88
N ALA A 457 -1.04 33.34 -17.24
CA ALA A 457 -0.93 34.62 -17.96
C ALA A 457 0.32 34.67 -18.84
N THR A 458 1.47 34.22 -18.32
CA THR A 458 2.73 34.16 -19.08
C THR A 458 2.65 33.18 -20.24
N ARG A 459 2.02 32.03 -20.04
CA ARG A 459 1.76 31.05 -21.10
C ARG A 459 1.01 31.71 -22.24
N VAL A 460 -0.08 32.43 -21.96
CA VAL A 460 -0.87 33.09 -23.02
C VAL A 460 -0.08 34.18 -23.73
N ALA A 461 0.68 34.98 -22.98
CA ALA A 461 1.50 36.03 -23.56
C ALA A 461 2.59 35.50 -24.52
N VAL A 462 3.10 34.28 -24.28
CA VAL A 462 4.17 33.67 -25.08
C VAL A 462 3.63 32.75 -26.18
N LYS A 463 2.55 31.99 -25.92
CA LYS A 463 2.04 30.93 -26.81
C LYS A 463 0.71 31.29 -27.48
N GLY A 464 0.13 32.43 -27.17
CA GLY A 464 -1.20 32.83 -27.65
C GLY A 464 -2.34 32.25 -26.80
N PRO A 465 -3.59 32.45 -27.24
CA PRO A 465 -4.78 32.09 -26.47
C PRO A 465 -4.88 30.57 -26.20
N TYR A 466 -5.68 30.22 -25.19
CA TYR A 466 -6.09 28.83 -24.97
C TYR A 466 -7.12 28.39 -26.01
N ASN A 467 -7.42 27.10 -26.04
CA ASN A 467 -8.56 26.58 -26.79
C ASN A 467 -9.86 27.29 -26.33
N GLU A 468 -10.81 27.44 -27.25
CA GLU A 468 -12.08 28.12 -27.00
C GLU A 468 -12.82 27.61 -25.74
N ARG A 469 -12.70 26.31 -25.42
CA ARG A 469 -13.26 25.71 -24.20
C ARG A 469 -12.79 26.40 -22.92
N TYR A 470 -11.55 26.91 -22.87
CA TYR A 470 -11.01 27.66 -21.73
C TYR A 470 -11.20 29.18 -21.87
N MET A 471 -11.41 29.69 -23.08
CA MET A 471 -11.67 31.12 -23.29
C MET A 471 -13.10 31.48 -22.90
N LYS A 472 -14.07 30.61 -23.25
CA LYS A 472 -15.49 30.76 -22.89
C LYS A 472 -15.83 30.03 -21.59
N GLY A 473 -15.17 28.91 -21.29
CA GLY A 473 -15.45 28.12 -20.09
C GLY A 473 -16.90 27.68 -20.04
N TYR A 474 -17.48 27.76 -18.84
CA TYR A 474 -18.89 27.48 -18.57
C TYR A 474 -19.86 28.56 -19.11
N PHE A 475 -19.36 29.73 -19.52
CA PHE A 475 -20.17 30.88 -19.99
C PHE A 475 -20.33 30.90 -21.51
N LYS A 476 -20.77 29.76 -22.07
CA LYS A 476 -21.07 29.64 -23.50
C LYS A 476 -22.46 30.22 -23.81
N PRO A 477 -22.67 30.90 -24.95
CA PRO A 477 -23.99 31.42 -25.33
C PRO A 477 -25.08 30.34 -25.32
N GLU A 478 -24.75 29.13 -25.75
CA GLU A 478 -25.67 27.99 -25.78
C GLU A 478 -26.08 27.53 -24.37
N GLY A 479 -25.31 27.88 -23.33
CA GLY A 479 -25.60 27.57 -21.93
C GLY A 479 -26.39 28.65 -21.20
N TYR A 480 -26.62 29.81 -21.82
CA TYR A 480 -27.23 30.98 -21.16
C TYR A 480 -28.59 30.67 -20.54
N ASP A 481 -29.53 30.08 -21.29
CA ASP A 481 -30.88 29.81 -20.79
C ASP A 481 -30.89 28.78 -19.65
N ALA A 482 -30.01 27.78 -19.73
CA ALA A 482 -29.86 26.77 -18.68
C ALA A 482 -29.32 27.41 -17.38
N MET A 483 -28.31 28.27 -17.49
CA MET A 483 -27.76 29.03 -16.37
C MET A 483 -28.83 29.96 -15.78
N LYS A 484 -29.59 30.67 -16.61
CA LYS A 484 -30.67 31.56 -16.18
C LYS A 484 -31.74 30.81 -15.38
N SER A 485 -32.16 29.65 -15.86
CA SER A 485 -33.11 28.79 -15.15
C SER A 485 -32.55 28.29 -13.81
N MET A 486 -31.29 27.81 -13.79
CA MET A 486 -30.62 27.35 -12.58
C MET A 486 -30.50 28.44 -11.52
N PHE A 487 -30.05 29.64 -11.91
CA PHE A 487 -29.94 30.78 -10.99
C PHE A 487 -31.31 31.24 -10.50
N ALA A 488 -32.33 31.37 -11.37
CA ALA A 488 -33.68 31.74 -10.94
C ALA A 488 -34.27 30.75 -9.91
N ASN A 489 -34.00 29.45 -10.09
CA ASN A 489 -34.43 28.42 -9.16
C ASN A 489 -33.73 28.53 -7.78
N LEU A 490 -32.51 29.06 -7.74
CA LEU A 490 -31.76 29.27 -6.50
C LEU A 490 -32.10 30.63 -5.85
N THR A 491 -32.10 31.71 -6.63
CA THR A 491 -32.31 33.09 -6.16
C THR A 491 -33.69 33.28 -5.54
N LYS A 492 -34.74 32.58 -6.00
CA LYS A 492 -36.08 32.67 -5.39
C LYS A 492 -36.08 32.30 -3.89
N TYR A 493 -35.30 31.30 -3.49
CA TYR A 493 -35.19 30.88 -2.08
C TYR A 493 -34.28 31.81 -1.28
N PHE A 494 -33.22 32.33 -1.91
CA PHE A 494 -32.40 33.37 -1.32
C PHE A 494 -33.23 34.62 -1.03
N MET A 495 -33.92 35.17 -2.03
CA MET A 495 -34.72 36.39 -1.92
C MET A 495 -35.86 36.25 -0.91
N SER A 496 -36.49 35.08 -0.81
CA SER A 496 -37.51 34.84 0.24
C SER A 496 -36.93 34.75 1.65
N SER A 497 -35.63 34.46 1.80
CA SER A 497 -34.94 34.43 3.09
C SER A 497 -34.42 35.80 3.52
N VAL A 498 -34.11 36.70 2.57
CA VAL A 498 -33.50 38.02 2.85
C VAL A 498 -34.33 38.88 3.83
N PRO A 499 -35.68 38.93 3.80
CA PRO A 499 -36.45 39.68 4.78
C PRO A 499 -36.25 39.24 6.24
N SER A 500 -35.70 38.04 6.45
CA SER A 500 -35.34 37.59 7.79
C SER A 500 -34.02 38.19 8.28
N TYR A 501 -33.15 38.71 7.40
CA TYR A 501 -31.80 39.18 7.71
C TYR A 501 -31.81 40.57 8.33
N ASN A 502 -30.82 40.83 9.19
CA ASN A 502 -30.65 42.14 9.81
C ASN A 502 -30.30 43.21 8.76
N ASP A 503 -30.89 44.39 8.92
CA ASP A 503 -30.64 45.60 8.10
C ASP A 503 -30.87 45.40 6.59
N HIS A 504 -31.68 44.40 6.20
CA HIS A 504 -31.92 44.07 4.81
C HIS A 504 -32.60 45.20 4.03
N GLU A 505 -33.39 46.03 4.72
CA GLU A 505 -34.12 47.16 4.14
C GLU A 505 -33.20 48.15 3.43
N GLU A 506 -31.92 48.23 3.82
CA GLU A 506 -30.95 49.13 3.19
C GLU A 506 -30.57 48.73 1.75
N TYR A 507 -30.60 47.43 1.44
CA TYR A 507 -30.08 46.89 0.18
C TYR A 507 -31.08 46.00 -0.58
N TYR A 508 -32.26 45.72 0.00
CA TYR A 508 -33.24 44.78 -0.56
C TYR A 508 -33.75 45.18 -1.95
N GLU A 509 -34.00 46.48 -2.19
CA GLU A 509 -34.45 46.95 -3.49
C GLU A 509 -33.39 46.75 -4.58
N ASP A 510 -32.12 47.00 -4.27
CA ASP A 510 -31.02 46.80 -5.21
C ASP A 510 -30.70 45.32 -5.42
N LEU A 511 -30.87 44.47 -4.40
CA LEU A 511 -30.89 43.02 -4.59
C LEU A 511 -32.00 42.56 -5.55
N CYS A 512 -33.21 43.13 -5.44
CA CYS A 512 -34.30 42.83 -6.37
C CYS A 512 -33.98 43.29 -7.82
N LYS A 513 -33.16 44.34 -7.99
CA LYS A 513 -32.73 44.80 -9.32
C LYS A 513 -31.65 43.88 -9.88
N ILE A 514 -30.61 43.57 -9.11
CA ILE A 514 -29.50 42.73 -9.58
C ILE A 514 -29.98 41.30 -9.87
N GLU A 515 -30.94 40.76 -9.11
CA GLU A 515 -31.47 39.41 -9.30
C GLU A 515 -32.04 39.21 -10.71
N LYS A 516 -32.68 40.24 -11.27
CA LYS A 516 -33.28 40.20 -12.62
C LYS A 516 -32.25 40.18 -13.75
N VAL A 517 -31.06 40.71 -13.51
CA VAL A 517 -29.98 40.85 -14.50
C VAL A 517 -28.73 40.04 -14.12
N LEU A 518 -28.82 39.19 -13.10
CA LEU A 518 -27.67 38.48 -12.50
C LEU A 518 -26.87 37.69 -13.54
N VAL A 519 -27.57 36.94 -14.40
CA VAL A 519 -26.93 36.13 -15.44
C VAL A 519 -26.35 37.01 -16.54
N ASP A 520 -26.99 38.13 -16.89
CA ASP A 520 -26.46 39.07 -17.88
C ASP A 520 -25.15 39.70 -17.41
N GLU A 521 -25.12 40.16 -16.15
CA GLU A 521 -23.92 40.73 -15.53
C GLU A 521 -22.81 39.68 -15.34
N LEU A 522 -23.15 38.42 -15.03
CA LEU A 522 -22.20 37.31 -15.01
C LEU A 522 -21.57 37.07 -16.39
N PHE A 523 -22.38 37.02 -17.46
CA PHE A 523 -21.88 36.86 -18.82
C PHE A 523 -20.98 38.03 -19.22
N LYS A 524 -21.38 39.28 -18.95
CA LYS A 524 -20.55 40.47 -19.16
C LYS A 524 -19.23 40.40 -18.40
N ALA A 525 -19.26 40.06 -17.11
CA ALA A 525 -18.07 39.92 -16.28
C ALA A 525 -17.19 38.73 -16.70
N SER A 526 -17.76 37.75 -17.41
CA SER A 526 -16.99 36.64 -17.97
C SER A 526 -16.24 37.02 -19.26
N GLU A 527 -16.58 38.13 -19.92
CA GLU A 527 -15.86 38.54 -21.14
C GLU A 527 -14.42 38.93 -20.84
N VAL A 528 -13.50 38.49 -21.71
CA VAL A 528 -12.07 38.82 -21.58
C VAL A 528 -11.86 40.25 -22.04
N ASN A 529 -11.45 41.13 -21.13
CA ASN A 529 -11.02 42.48 -21.48
C ASN A 529 -9.49 42.50 -21.63
N GLU A 530 -9.00 42.68 -22.85
CA GLU A 530 -7.55 42.64 -23.16
C GLU A 530 -6.74 43.74 -22.47
N ASN A 531 -7.39 44.81 -21.99
CA ASN A 531 -6.73 45.89 -21.24
C ASN A 531 -6.55 45.57 -19.75
N ASP A 532 -7.24 44.55 -19.24
CA ASP A 532 -7.13 44.10 -17.86
C ASP A 532 -6.11 42.96 -17.74
N PHE A 533 -5.62 42.73 -16.52
CA PHE A 533 -4.81 41.54 -16.24
C PHE A 533 -5.72 40.31 -16.25
N ASN A 534 -5.43 39.36 -17.14
CA ASN A 534 -6.16 38.10 -17.28
C ASN A 534 -5.24 36.91 -17.00
N ALA A 535 -5.82 35.88 -16.42
CA ALA A 535 -5.15 34.61 -16.19
C ALA A 535 -6.16 33.46 -16.32
N LEU A 536 -5.68 32.22 -16.37
CA LEU A 536 -6.57 31.07 -16.29
C LEU A 536 -7.03 30.95 -14.85
N ASN A 537 -8.30 31.20 -14.56
CA ASN A 537 -8.86 30.94 -13.23
C ASN A 537 -8.99 29.42 -13.02
N HIS A 538 -8.93 28.97 -11.77
CA HIS A 538 -9.42 27.65 -11.36
C HIS A 538 -10.94 27.55 -11.60
N GLY A 539 -11.66 28.64 -11.32
CA GLY A 539 -13.09 28.78 -11.59
C GLY A 539 -14.00 28.31 -10.46
N ASP A 540 -13.54 27.33 -9.68
CA ASP A 540 -14.22 26.79 -8.49
C ASP A 540 -13.26 26.72 -7.27
N ALA A 541 -12.63 27.84 -6.91
CA ALA A 541 -11.57 27.90 -5.91
C ALA A 541 -12.09 27.98 -4.46
N TRP A 542 -12.82 26.95 -3.99
CA TRP A 542 -13.27 26.85 -2.61
C TRP A 542 -12.48 25.80 -1.80
N CYS A 543 -12.59 25.85 -0.47
CA CYS A 543 -11.78 25.04 0.45
C CYS A 543 -11.83 23.51 0.23
N ASN A 544 -12.91 22.95 -0.31
CA ASN A 544 -12.98 21.52 -0.62
C ASN A 544 -12.18 21.13 -1.88
N ASN A 545 -11.91 22.09 -2.77
CA ASN A 545 -11.06 21.91 -3.95
C ASN A 545 -9.58 22.23 -3.64
N ILE A 546 -9.23 22.35 -2.36
CA ILE A 546 -7.89 22.69 -1.88
C ILE A 546 -7.48 21.67 -0.82
N MET A 547 -6.33 21.05 -1.03
CA MET A 547 -5.74 20.11 -0.08
C MET A 547 -4.41 20.63 0.45
N PHE A 548 -4.20 20.48 1.76
CA PHE A 548 -2.99 20.88 2.46
C PHE A 548 -2.25 19.66 2.97
N GLN A 549 -0.93 19.66 2.81
CA GLN A 549 -0.04 18.77 3.53
C GLN A 549 0.60 19.57 4.66
N SER A 550 0.58 19.05 5.89
CA SER A 550 1.13 19.73 7.07
C SER A 550 2.17 18.86 7.79
N ASP A 551 3.05 19.49 8.56
CA ASP A 551 3.93 18.81 9.51
C ASP A 551 3.20 18.45 10.81
N ASP A 552 3.89 17.79 11.74
CA ASP A 552 3.34 17.36 13.04
C ASP A 552 2.91 18.54 13.95
N ASN A 553 3.24 19.79 13.59
CA ASN A 553 2.86 21.01 14.32
C ASN A 553 1.78 21.82 13.59
N ASP A 554 1.07 21.20 12.63
CA ASP A 554 0.06 21.85 11.77
C ASP A 554 0.59 23.00 10.90
N ASN A 555 1.91 23.07 10.65
CA ASN A 555 2.44 24.02 9.66
C ASN A 555 2.21 23.47 8.25
N VAL A 556 1.62 24.29 7.38
CA VAL A 556 1.40 23.93 5.98
C VAL A 556 2.75 23.78 5.26
N LEU A 557 3.03 22.58 4.79
CA LEU A 557 4.20 22.23 3.96
C LEU A 557 3.91 22.41 2.48
N GLU A 558 2.73 21.97 2.02
CA GLU A 558 2.31 22.08 0.62
C GLU A 558 0.82 22.34 0.47
N THR A 559 0.45 22.91 -0.68
CA THR A 559 -0.95 23.24 -1.04
C THR A 559 -1.22 22.85 -2.48
N TYR A 560 -2.16 21.95 -2.68
CA TYR A 560 -2.59 21.47 -4.00
C TYR A 560 -4.03 21.93 -4.27
N LEU A 561 -4.30 22.33 -5.51
CA LEU A 561 -5.66 22.58 -5.99
C LEU A 561 -6.11 21.34 -6.75
N VAL A 562 -7.38 20.96 -6.60
CA VAL A 562 -8.00 19.77 -7.20
C VAL A 562 -9.37 20.14 -7.78
N ASP A 563 -9.91 19.28 -8.65
CA ASP A 563 -11.21 19.46 -9.30
C ASP A 563 -11.25 20.68 -10.26
N TYR A 564 -10.58 20.55 -11.41
CA TYR A 564 -10.43 21.60 -12.42
C TYR A 564 -11.54 21.54 -13.48
N GLN A 565 -12.80 21.50 -13.05
CA GLN A 565 -13.96 21.40 -13.96
C GLN A 565 -14.35 22.73 -14.62
N LEU A 566 -14.09 23.85 -13.96
CA LEU A 566 -14.55 25.18 -14.41
C LEU A 566 -13.45 26.19 -14.80
N PRO A 567 -12.23 25.78 -15.23
CA PRO A 567 -11.17 26.72 -15.53
C PRO A 567 -11.57 27.62 -16.71
N LYS A 568 -11.34 28.92 -16.54
CA LYS A 568 -11.64 29.91 -17.57
C LYS A 568 -10.63 31.05 -17.56
N TYR A 569 -10.10 31.36 -18.74
CA TYR A 569 -9.25 32.51 -18.95
C TYR A 569 -10.07 33.81 -18.88
N GLY A 570 -9.64 34.74 -18.03
CA GLY A 570 -10.33 36.01 -17.80
C GLY A 570 -9.81 36.76 -16.58
N ASN A 571 -10.63 37.65 -16.05
CA ASN A 571 -10.28 38.42 -14.85
C ASN A 571 -10.07 37.48 -13.65
N ILE A 572 -9.08 37.78 -12.83
CA ILE A 572 -8.76 36.99 -11.62
C ILE A 572 -9.72 37.26 -10.46
N ALA A 573 -10.67 38.18 -10.63
CA ALA A 573 -11.66 38.53 -9.62
C ALA A 573 -12.56 37.33 -9.30
N GLN A 574 -12.83 36.45 -10.27
CA GLN A 574 -13.58 35.21 -10.06
C GLN A 574 -12.95 34.38 -8.93
N ASP A 575 -11.72 33.89 -9.09
CA ASP A 575 -11.07 33.06 -8.06
C ASP A 575 -10.89 33.78 -6.72
N LEU A 576 -10.55 35.08 -6.75
CA LEU A 576 -10.34 35.86 -5.53
C LEU A 576 -11.62 36.05 -4.72
N TYR A 577 -12.73 36.44 -5.36
CA TYR A 577 -14.01 36.55 -4.65
C TYR A 577 -14.52 35.18 -4.21
N TYR A 578 -14.42 34.18 -5.09
CA TYR A 578 -14.90 32.83 -4.81
C TYR A 578 -14.21 32.27 -3.56
N LEU A 579 -12.88 32.32 -3.51
CA LEU A 579 -12.11 31.84 -2.37
C LEU A 579 -12.38 32.67 -1.10
N LEU A 580 -12.19 33.98 -1.18
CA LEU A 580 -12.18 34.83 0.02
C LEU A 580 -13.57 34.89 0.67
N LEU A 581 -14.64 35.00 -0.14
CA LEU A 581 -15.98 35.13 0.41
C LEU A 581 -16.58 33.78 0.82
N SER A 582 -16.28 32.67 0.12
CA SER A 582 -16.82 31.36 0.50
C SER A 582 -16.04 30.67 1.62
N SER A 583 -14.71 30.79 1.64
CA SER A 583 -13.88 29.77 2.30
C SER A 583 -13.03 30.25 3.47
N THR A 584 -12.84 31.56 3.67
CA THR A 584 -12.10 32.05 4.85
C THR A 584 -12.96 32.04 6.11
N LYS A 585 -12.29 31.94 7.28
CA LYS A 585 -12.91 32.19 8.59
C LYS A 585 -13.65 33.52 8.62
N TYR A 586 -14.77 33.55 9.33
CA TYR A 586 -15.61 34.73 9.47
C TYR A 586 -14.81 35.96 9.93
N GLU A 587 -13.94 35.79 10.93
CA GLU A 587 -13.23 36.86 11.62
C GLU A 587 -12.21 37.59 10.72
N ILE A 588 -11.70 36.91 9.69
CA ILE A 588 -10.70 37.47 8.77
C ILE A 588 -11.30 37.89 7.44
N LYS A 589 -12.50 37.39 7.10
CA LYS A 589 -13.11 37.51 5.77
C LYS A 589 -13.16 38.94 5.24
N LEU A 590 -13.63 39.87 6.07
CA LEU A 590 -13.63 41.30 5.75
C LEU A 590 -12.47 42.05 6.39
N LYS A 591 -12.14 41.72 7.64
CA LYS A 591 -11.10 42.41 8.41
C LYS A 591 -9.74 42.40 7.70
N GLU A 592 -9.39 41.28 7.08
CA GLU A 592 -8.11 41.08 6.41
C GLU A 592 -8.26 41.11 4.87
N PHE A 593 -9.42 41.47 4.32
CA PHE A 593 -9.70 41.35 2.88
C PHE A 593 -8.65 42.10 2.03
N ASP A 594 -8.48 43.41 2.27
CA ASP A 594 -7.54 44.23 1.50
C ASP A 594 -6.08 43.82 1.74
N TYR A 595 -5.76 43.35 2.95
CA TYR A 595 -4.44 42.78 3.26
C TYR A 595 -4.16 41.51 2.43
N LEU A 596 -5.14 40.61 2.35
CA LEU A 596 -5.04 39.37 1.58
C LEU A 596 -4.92 39.64 0.08
N ILE A 597 -5.63 40.64 -0.45
CA ILE A 597 -5.46 41.09 -1.85
C ILE A 597 -4.05 41.64 -2.08
N SER A 598 -3.52 42.45 -1.15
CA SER A 598 -2.14 42.93 -1.20
C SER A 598 -1.13 41.79 -1.15
N TYR A 599 -1.33 40.82 -0.26
CA TYR A 599 -0.49 39.62 -0.15
C TYR A 599 -0.49 38.80 -1.45
N TYR A 600 -1.67 38.56 -2.02
CA TYR A 600 -1.80 37.90 -3.32
C TYR A 600 -1.07 38.66 -4.42
N HIS A 601 -1.26 39.98 -4.51
CA HIS A 601 -0.64 40.83 -5.53
C HIS A 601 0.89 40.79 -5.46
N GLN A 602 1.47 40.87 -4.27
CA GLN A 602 2.93 40.78 -4.07
C GLN A 602 3.49 39.46 -4.61
N ASN A 603 2.81 38.34 -4.32
CA ASN A 603 3.21 37.04 -4.83
C ASN A 603 3.00 36.94 -6.35
N LEU A 604 1.89 37.47 -6.88
CA LEU A 604 1.62 37.48 -8.31
C LEU A 604 2.72 38.20 -9.08
N VAL A 605 3.09 39.41 -8.65
CA VAL A 605 4.16 40.21 -9.27
C VAL A 605 5.50 39.48 -9.20
N LYS A 606 5.85 38.92 -8.04
CA LYS A 606 7.09 38.13 -7.86
C LYS A 606 7.15 36.98 -8.88
N HIS A 607 6.05 36.24 -9.06
CA HIS A 607 6.01 35.10 -9.96
C HIS A 607 5.94 35.50 -11.44
N LEU A 608 5.27 36.59 -11.80
CA LEU A 608 5.29 37.15 -13.16
C LEU A 608 6.71 37.60 -13.55
N GLN A 609 7.45 38.22 -12.64
CA GLN A 609 8.85 38.59 -12.86
C GLN A 609 9.74 37.35 -13.03
N LEU A 610 9.59 36.36 -12.15
CA LEU A 610 10.33 35.11 -12.20
C LEU A 610 10.15 34.37 -13.53
N LEU A 611 8.94 34.40 -14.09
CA LEU A 611 8.60 33.76 -15.36
C LEU A 611 8.84 34.65 -16.60
N ASN A 612 9.44 35.83 -16.42
CA ASN A 612 9.70 36.79 -17.49
C ASN A 612 8.44 37.18 -18.29
N TYR A 613 7.34 37.48 -17.59
CA TYR A 613 6.11 37.96 -18.20
C TYR A 613 6.37 39.19 -19.09
N PRO A 614 5.98 39.18 -20.38
CA PRO A 614 6.43 40.20 -21.34
C PRO A 614 5.59 41.49 -21.33
N HIS A 615 4.46 41.53 -20.64
CA HIS A 615 3.60 42.71 -20.56
C HIS A 615 3.75 43.47 -19.24
N LYS A 616 3.05 44.60 -19.13
CA LYS A 616 3.07 45.44 -17.93
C LYS A 616 2.54 44.66 -16.73
N LEU A 617 3.30 44.68 -15.63
CA LEU A 617 2.91 44.04 -14.39
C LEU A 617 1.63 44.70 -13.80
N PRO A 618 0.68 43.91 -13.28
CA PRO A 618 -0.51 44.46 -12.64
C PRO A 618 -0.12 45.26 -11.41
N THR A 619 -0.80 46.39 -11.19
CA THR A 619 -0.64 47.18 -9.96
C THR A 619 -1.69 46.76 -8.93
N LEU A 620 -1.40 46.92 -7.63
CA LEU A 620 -2.38 46.64 -6.57
C LEU A 620 -3.67 47.43 -6.78
N LYS A 621 -3.56 48.72 -7.16
CA LYS A 621 -4.71 49.55 -7.56
C LYS A 621 -5.49 48.93 -8.72
N GLY A 622 -4.79 48.41 -9.73
CA GLY A 622 -5.43 47.73 -10.87
C GLY A 622 -6.21 46.49 -10.45
N ILE A 623 -5.68 45.68 -9.53
CA ILE A 623 -6.40 44.52 -8.99
C ILE A 623 -7.65 44.96 -8.20
N HIS A 624 -7.56 45.98 -7.36
CA HIS A 624 -8.74 46.52 -6.67
C HIS A 624 -9.80 47.08 -7.62
N MET A 625 -9.38 47.79 -8.68
CA MET A 625 -10.30 48.26 -9.72
C MET A 625 -10.99 47.10 -10.44
N GLN A 626 -10.26 46.02 -10.74
CA GLN A 626 -10.82 44.83 -11.37
C GLN A 626 -11.82 44.12 -10.44
N LEU A 627 -11.53 44.01 -9.13
CA LEU A 627 -12.45 43.47 -8.14
C LEU A 627 -13.75 44.30 -8.09
N LEU A 628 -13.66 45.63 -8.04
CA LEU A 628 -14.85 46.50 -8.07
C LEU A 628 -15.64 46.38 -9.38
N LYS A 629 -14.96 46.33 -10.53
CA LYS A 629 -15.59 46.18 -11.85
C LYS A 629 -16.30 44.83 -12.01
N CYS A 630 -15.74 43.77 -11.44
CA CYS A 630 -16.26 42.41 -11.53
C CYS A 630 -16.88 41.94 -10.20
N SER A 631 -17.47 42.87 -9.45
CA SER A 631 -18.07 42.63 -8.13
C SER A 631 -19.23 41.63 -8.15
N ILE A 632 -19.81 41.37 -9.33
CA ILE A 632 -20.85 40.36 -9.54
C ILE A 632 -20.38 38.97 -9.08
N TRP A 633 -19.09 38.63 -9.20
CA TRP A 633 -18.54 37.38 -8.65
C TRP A 633 -18.66 37.33 -7.12
N GLY A 634 -18.52 38.47 -6.45
CA GLY A 634 -18.72 38.59 -5.01
C GLY A 634 -20.19 38.40 -4.61
N VAL A 635 -21.11 38.98 -5.37
CA VAL A 635 -22.57 38.81 -5.19
C VAL A 635 -22.95 37.34 -5.39
N THR A 636 -22.53 36.71 -6.48
CA THR A 636 -22.90 35.32 -6.81
C THR A 636 -22.28 34.32 -5.84
N THR A 637 -21.06 34.59 -5.38
CA THR A 637 -20.41 33.77 -4.34
C THR A 637 -21.20 33.85 -3.03
N THR A 638 -21.57 35.06 -2.61
CA THR A 638 -22.28 35.31 -1.36
C THR A 638 -23.69 34.74 -1.39
N CYS A 639 -24.45 34.97 -2.46
CA CYS A 639 -25.85 34.57 -2.60
C CYS A 639 -26.04 33.14 -3.16
N GLY A 640 -24.95 32.43 -3.45
CA GLY A 640 -24.97 31.10 -4.08
C GLY A 640 -24.08 30.12 -3.34
N ILE A 641 -22.85 29.94 -3.81
CA ILE A 641 -21.97 28.86 -3.34
C ILE A 641 -21.68 28.94 -1.84
N MET A 642 -21.53 30.12 -1.24
CA MET A 642 -21.26 30.25 0.20
C MET A 642 -22.35 29.56 1.05
N ALA A 643 -23.61 29.60 0.60
CA ALA A 643 -24.70 28.91 1.27
C ALA A 643 -24.52 27.39 1.25
N ALA A 644 -24.02 26.83 0.13
CA ALA A 644 -23.66 25.42 0.05
C ALA A 644 -22.41 25.09 0.88
N VAL A 645 -21.38 25.96 0.87
CA VAL A 645 -20.14 25.79 1.64
C VAL A 645 -20.39 25.76 3.15
N LEU A 646 -21.35 26.53 3.66
CA LEU A 646 -21.63 26.65 5.09
C LEU A 646 -22.79 25.76 5.58
N LEU A 647 -23.44 25.00 4.69
CA LEU A 647 -24.53 24.10 5.05
C LEU A 647 -24.00 22.88 5.81
N ASP A 648 -24.59 22.58 6.97
CA ASP A 648 -24.26 21.37 7.75
C ASP A 648 -24.57 20.09 6.95
N PRO A 649 -23.83 18.98 7.16
CA PRO A 649 -24.07 17.74 6.42
C PRO A 649 -25.47 17.19 6.70
N ILE A 650 -26.27 17.02 5.65
CA ILE A 650 -27.62 16.43 5.71
C ILE A 650 -27.78 15.46 4.53
N GLU A 651 -28.56 14.37 4.72
CA GLU A 651 -28.69 13.28 3.72
C GLU A 651 -29.15 13.77 2.33
N ASN A 652 -29.90 14.87 2.29
CA ASN A 652 -30.43 15.44 1.05
C ASN A 652 -29.51 16.48 0.38
N ALA A 653 -28.30 16.71 0.89
CA ALA A 653 -27.34 17.66 0.32
C ALA A 653 -26.55 17.05 -0.84
N ASN A 654 -27.20 16.92 -2.00
CA ASN A 654 -26.61 16.39 -3.23
C ASN A 654 -26.96 17.28 -4.45
N LEU A 655 -26.22 17.08 -5.54
CA LEU A 655 -26.37 17.88 -6.77
C LEU A 655 -27.76 17.72 -7.41
N ASP A 656 -28.36 16.54 -7.30
CA ASP A 656 -29.72 16.28 -7.81
C ASP A 656 -30.76 17.17 -7.11
N ASN A 657 -30.71 17.28 -5.79
CA ASN A 657 -31.59 18.17 -5.03
C ASN A 657 -31.23 19.66 -5.22
N PHE A 658 -29.97 19.97 -5.53
CA PHE A 658 -29.57 21.33 -5.91
C PHE A 658 -30.21 21.77 -7.24
N LEU A 659 -30.36 20.85 -8.21
CA LEU A 659 -30.90 21.15 -9.53
C LEU A 659 -32.42 20.90 -9.64
N SER A 660 -32.98 19.99 -8.84
CA SER A 660 -34.41 19.63 -8.86
C SER A 660 -35.34 20.71 -8.29
N GLU A 661 -36.63 20.59 -8.59
CA GLU A 661 -37.71 21.47 -8.12
C GLU A 661 -38.74 20.76 -7.23
N ASN A 662 -38.49 19.50 -6.85
CA ASN A 662 -39.39 18.77 -5.97
C ASN A 662 -39.42 19.37 -4.53
N ASP A 663 -40.39 18.95 -3.72
CA ASP A 663 -40.59 19.50 -2.36
C ASP A 663 -39.35 19.30 -1.46
N VAL A 664 -38.59 18.22 -1.66
CA VAL A 664 -37.37 17.92 -0.91
C VAL A 664 -36.25 18.90 -1.30
N ALA A 665 -36.09 19.19 -2.59
CA ALA A 665 -35.17 20.17 -3.13
C ALA A 665 -35.52 21.60 -2.70
N ALA A 666 -36.81 21.93 -2.63
CA ALA A 666 -37.29 23.21 -2.14
C ALA A 666 -36.94 23.43 -0.65
N ALA A 667 -37.18 22.41 0.19
CA ALA A 667 -36.81 22.45 1.61
C ALA A 667 -35.29 22.56 1.79
N PHE A 668 -34.52 21.82 0.99
CA PHE A 668 -33.05 21.88 0.97
C PHE A 668 -32.52 23.29 0.66
N LYS A 669 -33.01 23.92 -0.42
CA LYS A 669 -32.59 25.28 -0.84
C LYS A 669 -33.00 26.33 0.18
N MET A 670 -34.19 26.22 0.77
CA MET A 670 -34.62 27.10 1.85
C MET A 670 -33.70 26.97 3.07
N GLN A 671 -33.27 25.75 3.41
CA GLN A 671 -32.37 25.51 4.53
C GLN A 671 -30.98 26.13 4.29
N MET A 672 -30.48 26.12 3.05
CA MET A 672 -29.20 26.77 2.73
C MET A 672 -29.18 28.26 3.12
N PHE A 673 -30.25 28.98 2.80
CA PHE A 673 -30.33 30.44 3.01
C PHE A 673 -30.86 30.85 4.38
N SER A 674 -31.61 29.98 5.06
CA SER A 674 -32.06 30.20 6.44
C SER A 674 -31.09 29.66 7.50
N ASN A 675 -30.04 28.92 7.10
CA ASN A 675 -29.03 28.39 8.03
C ASN A 675 -28.37 29.53 8.84
N PRO A 676 -28.35 29.44 10.19
CA PRO A 676 -27.79 30.50 11.04
C PRO A 676 -26.32 30.83 10.76
N ARG A 677 -25.50 29.84 10.39
CA ARG A 677 -24.07 30.03 10.04
C ARG A 677 -23.95 30.83 8.76
N TYR A 678 -24.67 30.46 7.71
CA TYR A 678 -24.69 31.21 6.46
C TYR A 678 -25.20 32.63 6.68
N ARG A 679 -26.34 32.76 7.36
CA ARG A 679 -26.99 34.05 7.62
C ARG A 679 -26.05 35.03 8.33
N LYS A 680 -25.32 34.58 9.36
CA LYS A 680 -24.30 35.39 10.05
C LYS A 680 -23.28 36.00 9.07
N HIS A 681 -22.84 35.23 8.08
CA HIS A 681 -21.90 35.71 7.07
C HIS A 681 -22.58 36.66 6.07
N ALA A 682 -23.77 36.29 5.57
CA ALA A 682 -24.52 37.08 4.61
C ALA A 682 -24.88 38.47 5.16
N GLU A 683 -25.31 38.57 6.42
CA GLU A 683 -25.62 39.83 7.13
C GLU A 683 -24.42 40.79 7.21
N THR A 684 -23.19 40.28 7.09
CA THR A 684 -21.99 41.14 7.05
C THR A 684 -21.55 41.45 5.62
N LEU A 685 -21.67 40.47 4.71
CA LEU A 685 -21.18 40.59 3.34
C LEU A 685 -22.09 41.40 2.43
N LEU A 686 -23.42 41.30 2.60
CA LEU A 686 -24.37 42.00 1.72
C LEU A 686 -24.27 43.52 1.85
N PRO A 687 -24.24 44.13 3.07
CA PRO A 687 -23.96 45.56 3.20
C PRO A 687 -22.58 45.95 2.65
N TRP A 688 -21.55 45.11 2.89
CA TRP A 688 -20.20 45.38 2.38
C TRP A 688 -20.11 45.39 0.86
N LEU A 689 -20.83 44.50 0.18
CA LEU A 689 -20.97 44.48 -1.27
C LEU A 689 -21.78 45.69 -1.76
N TYR A 690 -22.89 45.99 -1.09
CA TYR A 690 -23.75 47.13 -1.40
C TYR A 690 -22.98 48.46 -1.39
N TYR A 691 -22.27 48.78 -0.30
CA TYR A 691 -21.49 50.02 -0.19
C TYR A 691 -20.30 50.12 -1.14
N ARG A 692 -19.96 49.03 -1.84
CA ARG A 692 -18.94 49.00 -2.90
C ARG A 692 -19.54 49.09 -4.30
N GLY A 693 -20.85 49.35 -4.41
CA GLY A 693 -21.57 49.47 -5.67
C GLY A 693 -21.87 48.13 -6.34
N ALA A 694 -21.70 46.99 -5.64
CA ALA A 694 -21.82 45.68 -6.27
C ALA A 694 -23.26 45.32 -6.71
N LEU A 695 -24.25 46.01 -6.15
CA LEU A 695 -25.67 45.84 -6.46
C LEU A 695 -26.19 46.92 -7.42
N GLU A 696 -25.34 47.86 -7.84
CA GLU A 696 -25.72 48.88 -8.81
C GLU A 696 -25.95 48.23 -10.17
N VAL A 697 -27.19 48.32 -10.67
CA VAL A 697 -27.48 47.98 -12.05
C VAL A 697 -27.18 49.22 -12.90
N SER A 698 -26.33 49.07 -13.91
CA SER A 698 -26.03 50.15 -14.83
C SER A 698 -27.33 50.67 -15.45
N ALA A 699 -27.64 51.95 -15.25
CA ALA A 699 -28.80 52.58 -15.88
C ALA A 699 -28.57 52.63 -17.40
N ASP A 700 -29.40 51.87 -18.13
CA ASP A 700 -29.58 51.85 -19.58
C ASP A 700 -28.38 51.41 -20.47
N GLN A 701 -28.56 50.24 -21.10
CA GLN A 701 -28.66 50.16 -22.56
C GLN A 701 -29.86 49.30 -22.96
#